data_AF-A0A2V8T0C8-F1
#
_entry.id   AF-A0A2V8T0C8-F1
#
_cell.length_a   1.000
_cell.length_b   1.000
_cell.length_c   1.000
_cell.angle_alpha   90.00
_cell.angle_beta   90.00
_cell.angle_gamma   90.00
#
_symmetry.space_group_name_H-M   'P 1'
#
loop_
_entity.id
_entity.type
_entity.pdbx_description
1 polymer ?
#
loop_
_entity_poly.entity_id
_entity_poly.type
_entity_poly.pdbx_seq_one_letter_code
_entity_poly.pdbx_strand_id
1 'polypeptide(L)'
;MSADLVQTSLNSPAMIVIAIVVLVLAVALLIFLFVRSDVQRRQREARVRERLLEMESEAQFASAAGLVPISRQPAEVAAHIAGLFREYLSIPVLAVYAGHETEESLSNVSGDSEASTQPLSMPLPASVPTTLLAENPRPAVVKLSTIASRVSGSSSVVEEPAPDQNVQPIEESQNKRSLDSPTGTPAENTESAAENPVDSPLMSEAVGTDTEYGEQPQKWTEIANQQSSIRRAEEVMLLPWHGPFHWNGLIVTAVPSGMTVDALDPYREPLARLTDRLGVALEFEVGDAAIEAFDERASRTTEFSRALVSCLEEASPLDAIVREVTRLIGGDSGALWRLDEASRMVRMVAAHGLSSPEFLPLPVGQGLAGTVAQNGETLALEEAPADPRCIFPREARESGIIGYLGAVLTADTGTLGVIEVHSGSRRSWSESDRRALESSATVIAELVKSTDSRGNRLRVESAYLGLSEALQRLRSPEEVKEAVVEVLGHALGASRVIVVEFNLSGQTAPVTQEYRQPSAKSALGATFGESLVARVASSVSSQPIVIDGSEEQSLMGAEKAAELDVKSELAVPIRVNGKTEAIVYVHQCDQVREWEHEEIEFAERVARQLSLSLSNLHSRELALNDAQQARDEAKRASEASSRMEGMLAGLPEMVIGVDREGKVNFFNTAASKMRGLTRDDLGRPAEALTNADNPIWKQIAECETVTRFDTEMQTASAVNGDVIPVSISAAPVRDEKGEITGRLIVVSDLSHVKSNAASQRIDELEQKLESIERVLAHSRDIEEQTQAMLAEASAHEKTARAEADHSKQIAEEARHELEKVQEEHKQVQSASQQLLEINKLKSEFIVNAGHEIEASLQSVLGLAELLESGSYGALTAEQREAVHSLYGWGRRIKGDVDWLVEYGSTRSRRLESIGGG
;
A
#
# COMPACT_ATOMS: atom_id res chain seq x y z
N MET A 1 88.37 -108.37 -37.03
CA MET A 1 87.36 -109.42 -36.83
C MET A 1 86.32 -109.26 -37.92
N SER A 2 86.07 -110.35 -38.63
CA SER A 2 85.52 -110.44 -39.99
C SER A 2 84.18 -109.73 -40.20
N ALA A 3 84.09 -108.97 -41.29
CA ALA A 3 82.94 -108.17 -41.74
C ALA A 3 81.67 -108.99 -42.05
N ASP A 4 81.72 -110.32 -42.00
CA ASP A 4 80.57 -111.21 -42.24
C ASP A 4 79.62 -111.36 -41.03
N LEU A 5 80.02 -110.92 -39.83
CA LEU A 5 79.16 -111.01 -38.62
C LEU A 5 78.28 -109.77 -38.38
N VAL A 6 78.56 -108.64 -39.03
CA VAL A 6 77.78 -107.40 -38.83
C VAL A 6 76.70 -107.24 -39.92
N GLN A 7 76.90 -107.79 -41.13
CA GLN A 7 75.84 -107.81 -42.15
C GLN A 7 74.73 -108.85 -41.88
N THR A 8 75.01 -109.91 -41.11
CA THR A 8 74.00 -110.89 -40.70
C THR A 8 73.23 -110.50 -39.43
N SER A 9 73.77 -109.58 -38.61
CA SER A 9 73.08 -109.08 -37.42
C SER A 9 72.05 -107.97 -37.71
N LEU A 10 72.19 -107.24 -38.81
CA LEU A 10 71.29 -106.12 -39.17
C LEU A 10 70.08 -106.54 -40.02
N ASN A 11 70.10 -107.75 -40.59
CA ASN A 11 68.97 -108.34 -41.34
C ASN A 11 68.22 -109.42 -40.54
N SER A 12 68.44 -109.49 -39.23
CA SER A 12 67.58 -110.30 -38.36
C SER A 12 66.17 -109.71 -38.37
N PRO A 13 65.13 -110.47 -38.76
CA PRO A 13 63.75 -109.99 -38.73
C PRO A 13 63.36 -109.48 -37.33
N ALA A 14 63.99 -109.97 -36.25
CA ALA A 14 63.75 -109.49 -34.90
C ALA A 14 64.22 -108.03 -34.66
N MET A 15 65.37 -107.62 -35.20
CA MET A 15 65.88 -106.24 -35.02
C MET A 15 65.08 -105.23 -35.82
N ILE A 16 64.62 -105.60 -37.02
CA ILE A 16 63.71 -104.76 -37.84
C ILE A 16 62.37 -104.59 -37.12
N VAL A 17 61.83 -105.66 -36.54
CA VAL A 17 60.59 -105.59 -35.74
C VAL A 17 60.77 -104.68 -34.52
N ILE A 18 61.88 -104.77 -33.78
CA ILE A 18 62.13 -103.90 -32.63
C ILE A 18 62.23 -102.42 -33.07
N ALA A 19 62.95 -102.13 -34.16
CA ALA A 19 63.06 -100.77 -34.69
C ALA A 19 61.70 -100.21 -35.14
N ILE A 20 60.86 -101.03 -35.78
CA ILE A 20 59.48 -100.66 -36.16
C ILE A 20 58.64 -100.42 -34.92
N VAL A 21 58.72 -101.28 -33.90
CA VAL A 21 57.95 -101.12 -32.64
C VAL A 21 58.35 -99.84 -31.91
N VAL A 22 59.65 -99.53 -31.83
CA VAL A 22 60.14 -98.30 -31.21
C VAL A 22 59.69 -97.07 -32.00
N LEU A 23 59.75 -97.12 -33.34
CA LEU A 23 59.26 -96.03 -34.20
C LEU A 23 57.75 -95.82 -34.04
N VAL A 24 56.97 -96.91 -34.00
CA VAL A 24 55.51 -96.86 -33.79
C VAL A 24 55.18 -96.31 -32.41
N LEU A 25 55.90 -96.70 -31.36
CA LEU A 25 55.73 -96.15 -30.02
C LEU A 25 56.11 -94.67 -29.94
N ALA A 26 57.19 -94.24 -30.60
CA ALA A 26 57.61 -92.85 -30.65
C ALA A 26 56.58 -91.98 -31.41
N VAL A 27 56.05 -92.47 -32.53
CA VAL A 27 54.99 -91.81 -33.30
C VAL A 27 53.68 -91.77 -32.50
N ALA A 28 53.32 -92.86 -31.80
CA ALA A 28 52.15 -92.90 -30.94
C ALA A 28 52.26 -91.91 -29.76
N LEU A 29 53.44 -91.78 -29.15
CA LEU A 29 53.70 -90.81 -28.08
C LEU A 29 53.60 -89.37 -28.59
N LEU A 30 54.15 -89.07 -29.78
CA LEU A 30 54.04 -87.77 -30.42
C LEU A 30 52.59 -87.41 -30.75
N ILE A 31 51.82 -88.37 -31.30
CA ILE A 31 50.38 -88.19 -31.56
C ILE A 31 49.63 -87.95 -30.24
N PHE A 32 49.92 -88.71 -29.18
CA PHE A 32 49.29 -88.54 -27.87
C PHE A 32 49.58 -87.17 -27.25
N LEU A 33 50.83 -86.70 -27.31
CA LEU A 33 51.21 -85.37 -26.83
C LEU A 33 50.57 -84.25 -27.67
N PHE A 34 50.49 -84.42 -28.98
CA PHE A 34 49.84 -83.46 -29.88
C PHE A 34 48.33 -83.36 -29.61
N VAL A 35 47.63 -84.50 -29.49
CA VAL A 35 46.20 -84.56 -29.15
C VAL A 35 45.92 -83.95 -27.77
N ARG A 36 46.75 -84.24 -26.76
CA ARG A 36 46.61 -83.63 -25.42
C ARG A 36 46.82 -82.11 -25.45
N SER A 37 47.75 -81.62 -26.26
CA SER A 37 47.97 -80.17 -26.44
C SER A 37 46.81 -79.48 -27.16
N ASP A 38 46.19 -80.14 -28.15
CA ASP A 38 45.06 -79.60 -28.91
C ASP A 38 43.79 -79.53 -28.05
N VAL A 39 43.54 -80.53 -27.19
CA VAL A 39 42.43 -80.50 -26.23
C VAL A 39 42.59 -79.38 -25.20
N GLN A 40 43.79 -79.19 -24.64
CA GLN A 40 44.03 -78.08 -23.72
C GLN A 40 43.96 -76.72 -24.40
N ARG A 41 44.40 -76.61 -25.65
CA ARG A 41 44.30 -75.38 -26.45
C ARG A 41 42.84 -75.04 -26.75
N ARG A 42 42.03 -75.99 -27.20
CA ARG A 42 40.59 -75.79 -27.44
C ARG A 42 39.84 -75.42 -26.16
N GLN A 43 40.17 -76.01 -25.01
CA GLN A 43 39.58 -75.63 -23.72
C GLN A 43 39.98 -74.22 -23.25
N ARG A 44 41.17 -73.75 -23.64
CA ARG A 44 41.65 -72.39 -23.33
C ARG A 44 41.03 -71.37 -24.28
N GLU A 45 40.96 -71.68 -25.57
CA GLU A 45 40.28 -70.87 -26.59
C GLU A 45 38.78 -70.76 -26.32
N ALA A 46 38.11 -71.86 -25.90
CA ALA A 46 36.71 -71.82 -25.49
C ALA A 46 36.48 -70.92 -24.28
N ARG A 47 37.31 -71.02 -23.22
CA ARG A 47 37.23 -70.14 -22.03
C ARG A 47 37.52 -68.67 -22.36
N VAL A 48 38.45 -68.38 -23.26
CA VAL A 48 38.75 -67.01 -23.70
C VAL A 48 37.60 -66.45 -24.52
N ARG A 49 36.97 -67.28 -25.38
CA ARG A 49 35.82 -66.87 -26.20
C ARG A 49 34.57 -66.64 -25.36
N GLU A 50 34.31 -67.49 -24.37
CA GLU A 50 33.23 -67.32 -23.39
C GLU A 50 33.41 -66.02 -22.60
N ARG A 51 34.63 -65.76 -22.10
CA ARG A 51 34.94 -64.52 -21.38
C ARG A 51 34.89 -63.25 -22.25
N LEU A 52 35.22 -63.35 -23.54
CA LEU A 52 35.07 -62.25 -24.49
C LEU A 52 33.60 -61.91 -24.74
N LEU A 53 32.73 -62.93 -24.84
CA LEU A 53 31.28 -62.75 -24.99
C LEU A 53 30.64 -62.15 -23.74
N GLU A 54 31.09 -62.56 -22.54
CA GLU A 54 30.68 -61.94 -21.27
C GLU A 54 31.07 -60.46 -21.21
N MET A 55 32.34 -60.14 -21.50
CA MET A 55 32.82 -58.75 -21.53
C MET A 55 32.10 -57.89 -22.58
N GLU A 56 31.72 -58.47 -23.72
CA GLU A 56 30.95 -57.78 -24.76
C GLU A 56 29.52 -57.49 -24.30
N SER A 57 28.83 -58.45 -23.66
CA SER A 57 27.52 -58.25 -23.06
C SER A 57 27.54 -57.21 -21.93
N GLU A 58 28.55 -57.26 -21.05
CA GLU A 58 28.78 -56.26 -19.99
C GLU A 58 28.93 -54.84 -20.57
N ALA A 59 29.75 -54.68 -21.62
CA ALA A 59 29.97 -53.39 -22.27
C ALA A 59 28.71 -52.87 -23.00
N GLN A 60 27.96 -53.76 -23.65
CA GLN A 60 26.71 -53.41 -24.33
C GLN A 60 25.63 -53.00 -23.32
N PHE A 61 25.46 -53.73 -22.22
CA PHE A 61 24.54 -53.36 -21.14
C PHE A 61 24.92 -52.00 -20.53
N ALA A 62 26.20 -51.78 -20.24
CA ALA A 62 26.68 -50.51 -19.70
C ALA A 62 26.42 -49.32 -20.63
N SER A 63 26.57 -49.52 -21.94
CA SER A 63 26.27 -48.53 -22.98
C SER A 63 24.77 -48.24 -23.08
N ALA A 64 23.95 -49.29 -23.18
CA ALA A 64 22.49 -49.18 -23.26
C ALA A 64 21.89 -48.55 -22.00
N ALA A 65 22.40 -48.91 -20.82
CA ALA A 65 22.04 -48.29 -19.54
C ALA A 65 22.33 -46.79 -19.52
N GLY A 66 23.44 -46.36 -20.16
CA GLY A 66 23.80 -44.95 -20.31
C GLY A 66 22.88 -44.16 -21.26
N LEU A 67 22.16 -44.83 -22.15
CA LEU A 67 21.29 -44.21 -23.15
C LEU A 67 19.82 -44.06 -22.72
N VAL A 68 19.41 -44.67 -21.60
CA VAL A 68 18.04 -44.49 -21.07
C VAL A 68 17.72 -43.00 -20.84
N PRO A 69 16.67 -42.43 -21.43
CA PRO A 69 16.38 -41.01 -21.26
C PRO A 69 16.02 -40.69 -19.81
N ILE A 70 16.32 -39.47 -19.37
CA ILE A 70 15.74 -38.92 -18.15
C ILE A 70 14.28 -38.60 -18.48
N SER A 71 13.33 -39.38 -17.94
CA SER A 71 11.90 -39.14 -18.07
C SER A 71 11.36 -38.48 -16.80
N ARG A 72 10.27 -37.72 -16.94
CA ARG A 72 9.48 -37.23 -15.80
C ARG A 72 8.46 -38.26 -15.31
N GLN A 73 8.34 -39.41 -15.99
CA GLN A 73 7.44 -40.50 -15.62
C GLN A 73 8.25 -41.70 -15.10
N PRO A 74 8.22 -41.99 -13.78
CA PRO A 74 8.98 -43.09 -13.21
C PRO A 74 8.62 -44.47 -13.78
N ALA A 75 7.35 -44.67 -14.17
CA ALA A 75 6.89 -45.90 -14.81
C ALA A 75 7.59 -46.19 -16.15
N GLU A 76 7.89 -45.16 -16.94
CA GLU A 76 8.65 -45.33 -18.18
C GLU A 76 10.08 -45.77 -17.89
N VAL A 77 10.75 -45.17 -16.90
CA VAL A 77 12.12 -45.54 -16.51
C VAL A 77 12.16 -46.98 -15.98
N ALA A 78 11.18 -47.38 -15.17
CA ALA A 78 11.02 -48.75 -14.70
C ALA A 78 10.82 -49.75 -15.86
N ALA A 79 10.06 -49.39 -16.89
CA ALA A 79 9.89 -50.21 -18.08
C ALA A 79 11.19 -50.37 -18.89
N HIS A 80 12.00 -49.30 -19.02
CA HIS A 80 13.32 -49.38 -19.65
C HIS A 80 14.29 -50.28 -18.87
N ILE A 81 14.28 -50.20 -17.53
CA ILE A 81 15.06 -51.11 -16.68
C ILE A 81 14.64 -52.57 -16.96
N ALA A 82 13.34 -52.85 -16.97
CA ALA A 82 12.83 -54.19 -17.26
C ALA A 82 13.22 -54.70 -18.66
N GLY A 83 13.22 -53.82 -19.67
CA GLY A 83 13.66 -54.12 -21.04
C GLY A 83 15.13 -54.51 -21.12
N LEU A 84 16.02 -53.73 -20.49
CA LEU A 84 17.47 -53.98 -20.51
C LEU A 84 17.86 -55.29 -19.81
N PHE A 85 17.22 -55.60 -18.68
CA PHE A 85 17.42 -56.88 -17.99
C PHE A 85 17.00 -58.07 -18.86
N ARG A 86 15.91 -57.92 -19.62
CA ARG A 86 15.43 -58.96 -20.53
C ARG A 86 16.36 -59.16 -21.72
N GLU A 87 16.80 -58.07 -22.36
CA GLU A 87 17.58 -58.10 -23.60
C GLU A 87 19.01 -58.60 -23.39
N TYR A 88 19.70 -58.12 -22.35
CA TYR A 88 21.13 -58.36 -22.16
C TYR A 88 21.43 -59.41 -21.09
N LEU A 89 20.58 -59.51 -20.06
CA LEU A 89 20.79 -60.46 -18.96
C LEU A 89 19.87 -61.69 -19.07
N SER A 90 18.88 -61.67 -19.97
CA SER A 90 17.83 -62.70 -20.06
C SER A 90 17.09 -62.94 -18.73
N ILE A 91 17.00 -61.90 -17.88
CA ILE A 91 16.35 -61.97 -16.57
C ILE A 91 15.04 -61.17 -16.61
N PRO A 92 13.87 -61.80 -16.33
CA PRO A 92 12.59 -61.08 -16.25
C PRO A 92 12.48 -60.24 -14.98
N VAL A 93 12.30 -58.91 -15.10
CA VAL A 93 11.90 -58.04 -13.98
C VAL A 93 10.40 -58.15 -13.76
N LEU A 94 9.99 -58.45 -12.53
CA LEU A 94 8.61 -58.70 -12.13
C LEU A 94 7.94 -57.47 -11.52
N ALA A 95 8.68 -56.66 -10.76
CA ALA A 95 8.22 -55.40 -10.20
C ALA A 95 9.41 -54.50 -9.84
N VAL A 96 9.18 -53.19 -9.82
CA VAL A 96 10.15 -52.19 -9.35
C VAL A 96 9.48 -51.37 -8.26
N TYR A 97 9.90 -51.58 -7.02
CA TYR A 97 9.43 -50.81 -5.88
C TYR A 97 10.37 -49.64 -5.60
N ALA A 98 9.80 -48.49 -5.25
CA ALA A 98 10.52 -47.32 -4.79
C ALA A 98 9.78 -46.60 -3.66
N GLY A 99 10.50 -45.87 -2.85
CA GLY A 99 9.96 -44.99 -1.81
C GLY A 99 11.04 -44.07 -1.28
N HIS A 100 10.63 -43.02 -0.59
CA HIS A 100 11.56 -42.12 0.06
C HIS A 100 12.04 -42.75 1.38
N GLU A 101 13.28 -42.52 1.79
CA GLU A 101 13.90 -43.14 2.99
C GLU A 101 13.09 -42.95 4.30
N THR A 102 12.22 -41.94 4.34
CA THR A 102 11.32 -41.63 5.46
C THR A 102 9.98 -42.38 5.44
N GLU A 103 9.64 -43.06 4.35
CA GLU A 103 8.36 -43.74 4.18
C GLU A 103 8.36 -45.14 4.82
N GLU A 104 7.22 -45.57 5.37
CA GLU A 104 7.09 -46.90 5.99
C GLU A 104 6.87 -48.01 4.94
N SER A 105 6.59 -47.66 3.69
CA SER A 105 6.32 -48.58 2.58
C SER A 105 6.85 -48.06 1.26
N LEU A 106 7.33 -48.96 0.41
CA LEU A 106 7.73 -48.73 -0.97
C LEU A 106 6.56 -49.05 -1.90
N SER A 107 6.25 -48.16 -2.84
CA SER A 107 5.19 -48.33 -3.84
C SER A 107 5.71 -48.98 -5.11
N ASN A 108 4.87 -49.73 -5.83
CA ASN A 108 5.23 -50.31 -7.11
C ASN A 108 5.15 -49.27 -8.22
N VAL A 109 6.29 -48.92 -8.80
CA VAL A 109 6.45 -47.84 -9.78
C VAL A 109 6.34 -48.36 -11.21
N SER A 110 6.39 -49.67 -11.44
CA SER A 110 6.36 -50.23 -12.80
C SER A 110 5.00 -50.14 -13.51
N GLY A 111 3.92 -49.78 -12.80
CA GLY A 111 2.55 -49.75 -13.32
C GLY A 111 2.07 -51.09 -13.89
N ASP A 112 0.95 -51.08 -14.63
CA ASP A 112 0.40 -52.24 -15.39
C ASP A 112 1.22 -52.59 -16.66
N SER A 113 2.39 -51.96 -16.84
CA SER A 113 3.25 -52.17 -18.01
C SER A 113 3.80 -53.60 -18.08
N GLU A 114 4.15 -54.07 -19.28
CA GLU A 114 4.45 -55.45 -19.74
C GLU A 114 5.41 -56.33 -18.90
N ALA A 115 5.94 -55.85 -17.77
CA ALA A 115 6.72 -56.60 -16.78
C ALA A 115 5.94 -57.77 -16.15
N SER A 116 4.60 -57.70 -16.08
CA SER A 116 3.73 -58.73 -15.46
C SER A 116 3.27 -59.86 -16.40
N THR A 117 3.92 -60.08 -17.55
CA THR A 117 3.43 -61.05 -18.56
C THR A 117 3.75 -62.53 -18.27
N GLN A 118 4.42 -62.86 -17.17
CA GLN A 118 4.64 -64.27 -16.75
C GLN A 118 3.64 -64.72 -15.67
N PRO A 119 3.06 -65.94 -15.78
CA PRO A 119 2.14 -66.46 -14.78
C PRO A 119 2.89 -66.79 -13.47
N LEU A 120 2.88 -65.85 -12.53
CA LEU A 120 3.30 -66.09 -11.14
C LEU A 120 2.30 -66.99 -10.43
N SER A 121 2.75 -67.73 -9.41
CA SER A 121 1.85 -68.54 -8.56
C SER A 121 0.97 -67.68 -7.65
N MET A 122 1.36 -66.42 -7.37
CA MET A 122 0.61 -65.40 -6.62
C MET A 122 0.94 -64.00 -7.16
N PRO A 123 -0.02 -63.04 -7.14
CA PRO A 123 0.24 -61.66 -7.56
C PRO A 123 1.17 -60.93 -6.58
N LEU A 124 1.98 -59.99 -7.10
CA LEU A 124 2.78 -59.07 -6.28
C LEU A 124 1.91 -57.91 -5.77
N PRO A 125 2.16 -57.40 -4.55
CA PRO A 125 1.36 -56.33 -3.97
C PRO A 125 1.68 -54.95 -4.56
N ALA A 126 0.74 -54.01 -4.46
CA ALA A 126 0.92 -52.63 -4.91
C ALA A 126 1.96 -51.84 -4.08
N SER A 127 2.21 -52.26 -2.84
CA SER A 127 3.27 -51.72 -1.98
C SER A 127 3.88 -52.81 -1.09
N VAL A 128 5.10 -52.59 -0.62
CA VAL A 128 5.84 -53.48 0.29
C VAL A 128 6.43 -52.66 1.45
N PRO A 129 6.54 -53.19 2.67
CA PRO A 129 7.12 -52.44 3.79
C PRO A 129 8.63 -52.21 3.58
N THR A 130 9.14 -51.05 4.02
CA THR A 130 10.57 -50.71 3.92
C THR A 130 11.48 -51.66 4.72
N THR A 131 10.94 -52.40 5.69
CA THR A 131 11.64 -53.48 6.40
C THR A 131 12.19 -54.56 5.47
N LEU A 132 11.55 -54.80 4.31
CA LEU A 132 12.03 -55.76 3.33
C LEU A 132 13.38 -55.35 2.71
N LEU A 133 13.59 -54.04 2.53
CA LEU A 133 14.86 -53.46 2.09
C LEU A 133 15.93 -53.59 3.19
N ALA A 134 15.56 -53.28 4.44
CA ALA A 134 16.47 -53.35 5.59
C ALA A 134 16.97 -54.77 5.88
N GLU A 135 16.11 -55.78 5.68
CA GLU A 135 16.46 -57.20 5.85
C GLU A 135 17.31 -57.76 4.70
N ASN A 136 17.25 -57.12 3.52
CA ASN A 136 17.96 -57.56 2.31
C ASN A 136 18.81 -56.42 1.72
N PRO A 137 19.87 -55.95 2.43
CA PRO A 137 20.71 -54.83 1.99
C PRO A 137 21.65 -55.19 0.82
N ARG A 138 21.68 -56.46 0.41
CA ARG A 138 22.42 -56.97 -0.75
C ARG A 138 21.51 -57.87 -1.59
N PRO A 139 21.80 -58.04 -2.89
CA PRO A 139 21.11 -58.99 -3.72
C PRO A 139 20.90 -60.36 -3.05
N ALA A 140 19.65 -60.82 -2.97
CA ALA A 140 19.28 -62.02 -2.24
C ALA A 140 18.14 -62.78 -2.92
N VAL A 141 18.14 -64.11 -2.81
CA VAL A 141 17.04 -64.96 -3.30
C VAL A 141 16.10 -65.27 -2.14
N VAL A 142 14.82 -64.94 -2.30
CA VAL A 142 13.76 -65.12 -1.29
C VAL A 142 12.57 -65.86 -1.88
N LYS A 143 11.75 -66.46 -1.01
CA LYS A 143 10.47 -67.07 -1.45
C LYS A 143 9.45 -65.99 -1.77
N LEU A 144 8.68 -66.19 -2.86
CA LEU A 144 7.63 -65.26 -3.28
C LEU A 144 6.56 -65.04 -2.19
N SER A 145 6.27 -66.06 -1.38
CA SER A 145 5.35 -65.97 -0.23
C SER A 145 5.83 -65.00 0.87
N THR A 146 7.14 -64.76 1.00
CA THR A 146 7.69 -63.81 1.97
C THR A 146 7.34 -62.37 1.62
N ILE A 147 7.18 -62.07 0.32
CA ILE A 147 6.76 -60.74 -0.16
C ILE A 147 5.24 -60.58 -0.02
N ALA A 148 4.47 -61.61 -0.41
CA ALA A 148 3.01 -61.57 -0.39
C ALA A 148 2.38 -61.60 1.02
N SER A 149 3.00 -62.28 2.00
CA SER A 149 2.44 -62.44 3.36
C SER A 149 2.58 -61.21 4.26
N ARG A 150 3.46 -60.26 3.92
CA ARG A 150 3.77 -59.10 4.78
C ARG A 150 2.83 -57.90 4.59
N VAL A 151 1.94 -57.96 3.60
CA VAL A 151 0.88 -56.95 3.39
C VAL A 151 -0.34 -57.23 4.29
N SER A 152 -0.48 -58.45 4.80
CA SER A 152 -1.63 -58.87 5.63
C SER A 152 -1.43 -58.69 7.14
N GLY A 153 -0.32 -58.08 7.57
CA GLY A 153 0.11 -57.98 8.97
C GLY A 153 0.13 -56.55 9.52
N SER A 154 -0.91 -55.75 9.29
CA SER A 154 -1.12 -54.46 9.96
C SER A 154 -2.58 -54.34 10.44
N SER A 155 -3.02 -55.32 11.22
CA SER A 155 -4.12 -55.12 12.16
C SER A 155 -3.61 -55.50 13.55
N SER A 156 -2.88 -54.59 14.18
CA SER A 156 -2.66 -54.66 15.63
C SER A 156 -3.92 -54.21 16.32
N VAL A 157 -4.63 -55.21 16.83
CA VAL A 157 -5.48 -55.15 18.02
C VAL A 157 -4.82 -54.23 19.04
N VAL A 158 -5.53 -53.15 19.40
CA VAL A 158 -5.23 -52.37 20.60
C VAL A 158 -5.61 -53.27 21.78
N GLU A 159 -4.61 -53.81 22.47
CA GLU A 159 -4.76 -54.34 23.82
C GLU A 159 -5.02 -53.16 24.76
N GLU A 160 -6.24 -53.09 25.30
CA GLU A 160 -6.54 -52.26 26.47
C GLU A 160 -5.79 -52.79 27.70
N PRO A 161 -5.24 -51.91 28.57
CA PRO A 161 -4.64 -52.32 29.81
C PRO A 161 -5.71 -52.72 30.84
N ALA A 162 -5.39 -53.71 31.66
CA ALA A 162 -6.23 -54.25 32.72
C ALA A 162 -6.75 -53.17 33.70
N PRO A 163 -8.00 -53.26 34.18
CA PRO A 163 -8.50 -52.36 35.20
C PRO A 163 -8.05 -52.82 36.58
N ASP A 164 -7.39 -51.90 37.29
CA ASP A 164 -7.10 -52.04 38.71
C ASP A 164 -8.40 -51.98 39.51
N GLN A 165 -8.68 -53.05 40.26
CA GLN A 165 -9.78 -53.14 41.21
C GLN A 165 -9.35 -52.52 42.54
N ASN A 166 -9.98 -51.42 42.95
CA ASN A 166 -10.11 -51.08 44.35
C ASN A 166 -11.44 -50.36 44.64
N VAL A 167 -12.32 -51.09 45.34
CA VAL A 167 -13.23 -50.64 46.44
C VAL A 167 -14.22 -49.50 46.09
N GLN A 168 -15.49 -49.82 45.73
CA GLN A 168 -16.68 -50.09 46.57
C GLN A 168 -17.62 -48.86 46.79
N PRO A 169 -18.92 -49.07 47.12
CA PRO A 169 -20.05 -48.54 46.34
C PRO A 169 -20.98 -47.60 47.13
N ILE A 170 -21.90 -46.90 46.46
CA ILE A 170 -23.12 -46.35 47.09
C ILE A 170 -24.33 -46.50 46.15
N GLU A 171 -25.24 -47.39 46.59
CA GLU A 171 -26.73 -47.38 46.59
C GLU A 171 -27.50 -46.66 45.46
N GLU A 172 -28.24 -47.44 44.66
CA GLU A 172 -29.70 -47.67 44.79
C GLU A 172 -30.59 -46.42 44.59
N SER A 173 -31.35 -46.39 43.51
CA SER A 173 -32.82 -46.46 43.64
C SER A 173 -33.50 -46.75 42.30
N GLN A 174 -34.44 -47.68 42.39
CA GLN A 174 -35.35 -48.12 41.36
C GLN A 174 -36.42 -47.05 41.08
N ASN A 175 -36.87 -46.93 39.84
CA ASN A 175 -38.30 -46.87 39.60
C ASN A 175 -38.69 -47.39 38.20
N LYS A 176 -39.28 -48.58 38.18
CA LYS A 176 -40.15 -49.07 37.10
C LYS A 176 -41.52 -48.42 37.28
N ARG A 177 -42.13 -47.94 36.19
CA ARG A 177 -43.57 -48.12 35.98
C ARG A 177 -43.90 -48.14 34.49
N SER A 178 -44.56 -49.23 34.14
CA SER A 178 -45.11 -49.67 32.87
C SER A 178 -46.55 -49.19 32.66
N LEU A 179 -47.07 -49.48 31.46
CA LEU A 179 -48.46 -49.53 30.98
C LEU A 179 -49.00 -48.22 30.39
N ASP A 180 -49.25 -48.17 29.08
CA ASP A 180 -50.43 -48.77 28.43
C ASP A 180 -50.35 -48.71 26.88
N SER A 181 -50.78 -49.81 26.26
CA SER A 181 -51.46 -49.91 24.96
C SER A 181 -52.86 -50.50 25.28
N PRO A 182 -53.94 -50.48 24.44
CA PRO A 182 -53.90 -50.84 23.01
C PRO A 182 -55.05 -50.27 22.10
N THR A 183 -55.08 -50.78 20.86
CA THR A 183 -56.22 -51.01 19.93
C THR A 183 -56.60 -49.97 18.85
N GLY A 184 -56.71 -50.45 17.59
CA GLY A 184 -57.59 -49.87 16.56
C GLY A 184 -57.14 -49.95 15.08
N THR A 185 -57.16 -51.13 14.46
CA THR A 185 -57.21 -51.42 12.98
C THR A 185 -58.58 -51.06 12.34
N PRO A 186 -58.94 -51.26 11.03
CA PRO A 186 -58.21 -51.67 9.78
C PRO A 186 -58.63 -50.97 8.42
N ALA A 187 -57.91 -51.35 7.33
CA ALA A 187 -58.32 -51.69 5.92
C ALA A 187 -58.91 -50.68 4.89
N GLU A 188 -58.32 -50.71 3.67
CA GLU A 188 -58.90 -50.92 2.29
C GLU A 188 -57.75 -50.74 1.23
N ASN A 189 -57.28 -51.73 0.45
CA ASN A 189 -57.76 -52.26 -0.87
C ASN A 189 -58.08 -51.15 -1.90
N THR A 190 -57.65 -51.07 -3.16
CA THR A 190 -57.27 -51.97 -4.29
C THR A 190 -56.57 -51.08 -5.36
N GLU A 191 -55.76 -51.50 -6.33
CA GLU A 191 -56.15 -52.14 -7.62
C GLU A 191 -54.91 -52.28 -8.56
N SER A 192 -55.04 -53.04 -9.65
CA SER A 192 -53.98 -53.67 -10.47
C SER A 192 -53.98 -53.23 -11.94
N ALA A 193 -52.88 -53.50 -12.68
CA ALA A 193 -52.73 -53.90 -14.12
C ALA A 193 -51.57 -53.14 -14.79
N ALA A 194 -50.48 -53.75 -15.29
CA ALA A 194 -50.25 -54.72 -16.38
C ALA A 194 -50.06 -54.08 -17.77
N GLU A 195 -48.86 -54.22 -18.38
CA GLU A 195 -48.59 -54.74 -19.74
C GLU A 195 -47.08 -54.71 -20.12
N ASN A 196 -46.69 -55.68 -20.95
CA ASN A 196 -45.36 -56.03 -21.51
C ASN A 196 -45.47 -55.87 -23.06
N PRO A 197 -44.52 -56.30 -23.93
CA PRO A 197 -43.08 -56.02 -24.15
C PRO A 197 -42.80 -55.66 -25.68
N VAL A 198 -41.63 -56.06 -26.26
CA VAL A 198 -41.25 -56.18 -27.72
C VAL A 198 -40.36 -55.01 -28.25
N ASP A 199 -39.23 -55.10 -28.99
CA ASP A 199 -38.51 -56.14 -29.77
C ASP A 199 -37.01 -55.79 -29.97
N SER A 200 -36.17 -56.81 -30.24
CA SER A 200 -34.85 -56.73 -30.96
C SER A 200 -35.09 -56.95 -32.47
N PRO A 201 -34.18 -56.69 -33.48
CA PRO A 201 -32.95 -57.51 -33.69
C PRO A 201 -31.78 -56.94 -34.58
N LEU A 202 -30.56 -57.49 -34.35
CA LEU A 202 -29.53 -58.09 -35.27
C LEU A 202 -28.99 -57.49 -36.61
N MET A 203 -27.65 -57.69 -36.77
CA MET A 203 -26.81 -58.07 -37.96
C MET A 203 -26.19 -56.99 -38.88
N SER A 204 -24.85 -56.91 -38.91
CA SER A 204 -23.87 -57.36 -39.96
C SER A 204 -23.51 -56.22 -40.94
N GLU A 205 -22.33 -56.04 -41.54
CA GLU A 205 -21.35 -56.95 -42.10
C GLU A 205 -20.07 -56.15 -42.52
N ALA A 206 -18.99 -56.86 -42.83
CA ALA A 206 -17.65 -56.37 -43.18
C ALA A 206 -17.40 -56.20 -44.70
N VAL A 207 -16.39 -55.41 -45.08
CA VAL A 207 -15.58 -55.44 -46.34
C VAL A 207 -14.28 -54.66 -46.03
N GLY A 208 -13.01 -55.02 -46.31
CA GLY A 208 -12.38 -56.05 -47.14
C GLY A 208 -11.64 -55.42 -48.34
N THR A 209 -10.29 -55.36 -48.35
CA THR A 209 -9.48 -55.40 -49.59
C THR A 209 -8.01 -55.80 -49.33
N ASP A 210 -7.54 -56.72 -50.18
CA ASP A 210 -6.27 -57.44 -50.26
C ASP A 210 -5.06 -56.64 -50.82
N THR A 211 -3.84 -57.12 -50.56
CA THR A 211 -2.82 -57.63 -51.53
C THR A 211 -1.52 -57.96 -50.76
N GLU A 212 -1.01 -59.19 -50.59
CA GLU A 212 -0.49 -60.28 -51.46
C GLU A 212 1.04 -60.22 -51.76
N TYR A 213 1.79 -61.22 -51.24
CA TYR A 213 2.92 -62.02 -51.81
C TYR A 213 4.13 -62.31 -50.89
N GLY A 214 4.51 -63.60 -50.79
CA GLY A 214 5.89 -64.03 -50.49
C GLY A 214 6.04 -65.30 -49.63
N GLU A 215 6.33 -66.44 -50.26
CA GLU A 215 6.41 -67.81 -49.73
C GLU A 215 7.61 -68.17 -48.81
N GLN A 216 7.44 -69.29 -48.08
CA GLN A 216 8.31 -69.99 -47.12
C GLN A 216 9.74 -70.37 -47.59
N PRO A 217 10.66 -70.78 -46.66
CA PRO A 217 10.77 -72.22 -46.31
C PRO A 217 10.95 -72.51 -44.81
N GLN A 218 10.18 -73.51 -44.35
CA GLN A 218 10.40 -74.28 -43.13
C GLN A 218 11.82 -74.86 -43.04
N LYS A 219 12.51 -74.60 -41.92
CA LYS A 219 13.55 -75.46 -41.32
C LYS A 219 14.03 -74.83 -40.01
N TRP A 220 13.38 -75.09 -38.86
CA TRP A 220 13.97 -75.02 -37.49
C TRP A 220 13.04 -75.62 -36.40
N THR A 221 12.06 -76.47 -36.75
CA THR A 221 11.14 -77.12 -35.80
C THR A 221 11.74 -78.28 -34.98
N GLU A 222 13.06 -78.32 -34.79
CA GLU A 222 13.73 -79.33 -33.94
C GLU A 222 14.63 -78.74 -32.84
N ILE A 223 14.64 -77.42 -32.63
CA ILE A 223 15.30 -76.78 -31.46
C ILE A 223 14.28 -76.22 -30.44
N ALA A 224 12.99 -76.18 -30.78
CA ALA A 224 11.94 -75.67 -29.88
C ALA A 224 11.54 -76.63 -28.74
N ASN A 225 12.06 -77.87 -28.69
CA ASN A 225 11.71 -78.85 -27.66
C ASN A 225 12.66 -78.90 -26.44
N GLN A 226 13.47 -77.86 -26.22
CA GLN A 226 14.18 -77.63 -24.95
C GLN A 226 13.51 -76.58 -24.05
N GLN A 227 12.27 -76.17 -24.32
CA GLN A 227 11.46 -75.36 -23.39
C GLN A 227 10.70 -76.24 -22.37
N SER A 228 11.42 -77.10 -21.64
CA SER A 228 10.86 -77.92 -20.55
C SER A 228 11.70 -77.82 -19.27
N SER A 229 12.01 -76.60 -18.85
CA SER A 229 12.57 -76.33 -17.51
C SER A 229 12.33 -74.91 -16.98
N ILE A 230 11.12 -74.36 -17.15
CA ILE A 230 10.67 -73.22 -16.31
C ILE A 230 9.78 -73.81 -15.22
N ARG A 231 10.38 -74.07 -14.05
CA ARG A 231 9.62 -74.37 -12.82
C ARG A 231 8.75 -73.15 -12.48
N ARG A 232 7.57 -73.35 -11.88
CA ARG A 232 6.83 -72.28 -11.19
C ARG A 232 7.81 -71.54 -10.27
N ALA A 233 8.01 -70.23 -10.46
CA ALA A 233 8.96 -69.46 -9.67
C ALA A 233 8.43 -69.31 -8.22
N GLU A 234 8.76 -70.25 -7.34
CA GLU A 234 8.53 -70.11 -5.90
C GLU A 234 9.58 -69.20 -5.23
N GLU A 235 10.70 -68.95 -5.93
CA GLU A 235 11.81 -68.10 -5.49
C GLU A 235 12.02 -66.94 -6.48
N VAL A 236 12.25 -65.75 -5.93
CA VAL A 236 12.55 -64.51 -6.64
C VAL A 236 13.83 -63.90 -6.11
N MET A 237 14.54 -63.17 -6.95
CA MET A 237 15.73 -62.41 -6.57
C MET A 237 15.34 -60.96 -6.29
N LEU A 238 15.76 -60.46 -5.13
CA LEU A 238 15.63 -59.07 -4.71
C LEU A 238 16.94 -58.34 -5.00
N LEU A 239 16.84 -57.23 -5.72
CA LEU A 239 17.97 -56.35 -6.01
C LEU A 239 17.71 -54.98 -5.33
N PRO A 240 18.30 -54.74 -4.15
CA PRO A 240 18.14 -53.45 -3.46
C PRO A 240 18.89 -52.35 -4.21
N TRP A 241 18.30 -51.17 -4.27
CA TRP A 241 18.92 -50.00 -4.89
C TRP A 241 18.72 -48.74 -4.04
N HIS A 242 19.66 -47.81 -4.21
CA HIS A 242 19.66 -46.52 -3.55
C HIS A 242 19.98 -45.49 -4.64
N GLY A 243 19.12 -44.51 -4.78
CA GLY A 243 19.25 -43.42 -5.73
C GLY A 243 19.51 -42.08 -5.04
N PRO A 244 19.57 -40.99 -5.81
CA PRO A 244 19.69 -39.63 -5.28
C PRO A 244 18.42 -39.19 -4.54
N PHE A 245 18.50 -38.06 -3.83
CA PHE A 245 17.37 -37.46 -3.07
C PHE A 245 16.71 -38.42 -2.07
N HIS A 246 17.50 -39.30 -1.45
CA HIS A 246 17.01 -40.28 -0.46
C HIS A 246 15.96 -41.26 -1.01
N TRP A 247 15.86 -41.42 -2.33
CA TRP A 247 15.05 -42.48 -2.92
C TRP A 247 15.74 -43.83 -2.80
N ASN A 248 14.99 -44.84 -2.37
CA ASN A 248 15.47 -46.21 -2.29
C ASN A 248 14.39 -47.18 -2.76
N GLY A 249 14.79 -48.44 -2.98
CA GLY A 249 13.82 -49.39 -3.48
C GLY A 249 14.35 -50.80 -3.72
N LEU A 250 13.48 -51.64 -4.28
CA LEU A 250 13.79 -53.02 -4.65
C LEU A 250 13.33 -53.32 -6.07
N ILE A 251 14.23 -53.87 -6.88
CA ILE A 251 13.88 -54.52 -8.13
C ILE A 251 13.66 -56.00 -7.84
N VAL A 252 12.47 -56.51 -8.14
CA VAL A 252 12.10 -57.92 -7.95
C VAL A 252 12.17 -58.62 -9.29
N THR A 253 12.91 -59.72 -9.37
CA THR A 253 13.18 -60.42 -10.63
C THR A 253 13.12 -61.94 -10.48
N ALA A 254 12.83 -62.66 -11.56
CA ALA A 254 12.80 -64.14 -11.54
C ALA A 254 14.23 -64.71 -11.43
N VAL A 255 14.39 -65.86 -10.77
CA VAL A 255 15.70 -66.50 -10.58
C VAL A 255 16.08 -67.32 -11.84
N PRO A 256 17.16 -66.97 -12.57
CA PRO A 256 17.60 -67.74 -13.73
C PRO A 256 18.24 -69.08 -13.31
N SER A 257 18.05 -70.12 -14.12
CA SER A 257 18.61 -71.46 -13.83
C SER A 257 20.14 -71.46 -13.88
N GLY A 258 20.80 -71.69 -12.74
CA GLY A 258 22.26 -71.82 -12.66
C GLY A 258 23.03 -70.50 -12.50
N MET A 259 22.35 -69.35 -12.39
CA MET A 259 22.99 -68.06 -12.11
C MET A 259 23.18 -67.87 -10.60
N THR A 260 24.39 -67.48 -10.19
CA THR A 260 24.68 -67.05 -8.81
C THR A 260 24.50 -65.54 -8.68
N VAL A 261 24.19 -65.05 -7.47
CA VAL A 261 24.09 -63.61 -7.18
C VAL A 261 25.35 -62.85 -7.60
N ASP A 262 26.54 -63.45 -7.37
CA ASP A 262 27.85 -62.88 -7.73
C ASP A 262 28.01 -62.65 -9.24
N ALA A 263 27.19 -63.27 -10.09
CA ALA A 263 27.22 -63.06 -11.55
C ALA A 263 26.71 -61.67 -11.95
N LEU A 264 26.05 -60.94 -11.03
CA LEU A 264 25.58 -59.58 -11.26
C LEU A 264 26.60 -58.50 -10.88
N ASP A 265 27.70 -58.85 -10.24
CA ASP A 265 28.73 -57.89 -9.79
C ASP A 265 29.25 -56.98 -10.92
N PRO A 266 29.55 -57.49 -12.14
CA PRO A 266 30.00 -56.65 -13.25
C PRO A 266 28.97 -55.60 -13.69
N TYR A 267 27.69 -55.84 -13.44
CA TYR A 267 26.58 -54.98 -13.84
C TYR A 267 26.18 -53.97 -12.75
N ARG A 268 26.79 -54.04 -11.55
CA ARG A 268 26.44 -53.19 -10.39
C ARG A 268 26.49 -51.69 -10.69
N GLU A 269 27.54 -51.22 -11.36
CA GLU A 269 27.69 -49.80 -11.70
C GLU A 269 26.69 -49.32 -12.77
N PRO A 270 26.50 -50.01 -13.89
CA PRO A 270 25.41 -49.73 -14.83
C PRO A 270 24.01 -49.70 -14.18
N LEU A 271 23.74 -50.64 -13.27
CA LEU A 271 22.46 -50.71 -12.56
C LEU A 271 22.25 -49.51 -11.65
N ALA A 272 23.28 -49.09 -10.90
CA ALA A 272 23.21 -47.90 -10.06
C ALA A 272 22.84 -46.65 -10.89
N ARG A 273 23.42 -46.49 -12.08
CA ARG A 273 23.10 -45.35 -12.97
C ARG A 273 21.66 -45.36 -13.48
N LEU A 274 21.09 -46.54 -13.71
CA LEU A 274 19.69 -46.68 -14.10
C LEU A 274 18.75 -46.31 -12.94
N THR A 275 19.08 -46.78 -11.74
CA THR A 275 18.29 -46.48 -10.54
C THR A 275 18.45 -45.03 -10.10
N ASP A 276 19.57 -44.37 -10.39
CA ASP A 276 19.73 -42.93 -10.19
C ASP A 276 18.75 -42.12 -11.05
N ARG A 277 18.58 -42.52 -12.31
CA ARG A 277 17.61 -41.90 -13.22
C ARG A 277 16.17 -42.11 -12.77
N LEU A 278 15.88 -43.28 -12.19
CA LEU A 278 14.58 -43.55 -11.58
C LEU A 278 14.35 -42.63 -10.36
N GLY A 279 15.36 -42.44 -9.50
CA GLY A 279 15.30 -41.49 -8.39
C GLY A 279 15.08 -40.03 -8.84
N VAL A 280 15.72 -39.60 -9.93
CA VAL A 280 15.49 -38.27 -10.54
C VAL A 280 14.06 -38.15 -11.09
N ALA A 281 13.53 -39.19 -11.74
CA ALA A 281 12.17 -39.18 -12.26
C ALA A 281 11.13 -39.09 -11.14
N LEU A 282 11.34 -39.82 -10.04
CA LEU A 282 10.49 -39.78 -8.84
C LEU A 282 10.49 -38.39 -8.21
N GLU A 283 11.64 -37.72 -8.16
CA GLU A 283 11.76 -36.35 -7.68
C GLU A 283 10.98 -35.35 -8.54
N PHE A 284 10.98 -35.51 -9.87
CA PHE A 284 10.17 -34.70 -10.77
C PHE A 284 8.66 -34.90 -10.54
N GLU A 285 8.21 -36.13 -10.32
CA GLU A 285 6.79 -36.43 -10.06
C GLU A 285 6.30 -35.77 -8.77
N VAL A 286 7.11 -35.82 -7.70
CA VAL A 286 6.81 -35.13 -6.43
C VAL A 286 6.79 -33.60 -6.63
N GLY A 287 7.74 -33.06 -7.40
CA GLY A 287 7.81 -31.63 -7.69
C GLY A 287 6.64 -31.11 -8.53
N ASP A 288 6.26 -31.80 -9.60
CA ASP A 288 5.16 -31.39 -10.48
C ASP A 288 3.81 -31.46 -9.73
N ALA A 289 3.58 -32.49 -8.89
CA ALA A 289 2.38 -32.58 -8.04
C ALA A 289 2.26 -31.45 -7.00
N ALA A 290 3.39 -30.98 -6.46
CA ALA A 290 3.41 -29.86 -5.52
C ALA A 290 3.13 -28.50 -6.21
N ILE A 291 3.61 -28.33 -7.45
CA ILE A 291 3.38 -27.11 -8.25
C ILE A 291 1.91 -27.04 -8.70
N GLU A 292 1.32 -28.13 -9.18
CA GLU A 292 -0.10 -28.17 -9.56
C GLU A 292 -1.02 -27.87 -8.37
N ALA A 293 -0.73 -28.41 -7.19
CA ALA A 293 -1.47 -28.11 -5.96
C ALA A 293 -1.32 -26.64 -5.52
N PHE A 294 -0.18 -26.00 -5.82
CA PHE A 294 0.06 -24.59 -5.52
C PHE A 294 -0.68 -23.67 -6.49
N ASP A 295 -0.66 -23.96 -7.79
CA ASP A 295 -1.36 -23.18 -8.83
C ASP A 295 -2.88 -23.24 -8.66
N GLU A 296 -3.44 -24.42 -8.32
CA GLU A 296 -4.88 -24.54 -8.06
C GLU A 296 -5.29 -23.74 -6.80
N ARG A 297 -4.44 -23.74 -5.76
CA ARG A 297 -4.66 -22.96 -4.53
C ARG A 297 -4.54 -21.46 -4.76
N ALA A 298 -3.57 -21.01 -5.55
CA ALA A 298 -3.37 -19.60 -5.90
C ALA A 298 -4.51 -19.07 -6.77
N SER A 299 -5.01 -19.87 -7.72
CA SER A 299 -6.13 -19.51 -8.59
C SER A 299 -7.43 -19.30 -7.79
N ARG A 300 -7.81 -20.26 -6.92
CA ARG A 300 -9.00 -20.13 -6.07
C ARG A 300 -8.94 -18.95 -5.11
N THR A 301 -7.75 -18.68 -4.53
CA THR A 301 -7.55 -17.53 -3.63
C THR A 301 -7.65 -16.21 -4.38
N THR A 302 -7.14 -16.13 -5.61
CA THR A 302 -7.19 -14.92 -6.45
C THR A 302 -8.61 -14.62 -6.94
N GLU A 303 -9.35 -15.65 -7.37
CA GLU A 303 -10.74 -15.52 -7.78
C GLU A 303 -11.63 -15.04 -6.62
N PHE A 304 -11.45 -15.63 -5.44
CA PHE A 304 -12.15 -15.21 -4.22
C PHE A 304 -11.78 -13.78 -3.79
N SER A 305 -10.49 -13.43 -3.82
CA SER A 305 -10.04 -12.06 -3.51
C SER A 305 -10.66 -11.04 -4.46
N ARG A 306 -10.80 -11.39 -5.75
CA ARG A 306 -11.48 -10.54 -6.74
C ARG A 306 -12.97 -10.38 -6.43
N ALA A 307 -13.64 -11.45 -6.03
CA ALA A 307 -15.05 -11.39 -5.63
C ALA A 307 -15.25 -10.48 -4.40
N LEU A 308 -14.41 -10.60 -3.37
CA LEU A 308 -14.44 -9.72 -2.20
C LEU A 308 -14.17 -8.25 -2.54
N VAL A 309 -13.21 -7.97 -3.44
CA VAL A 309 -12.94 -6.59 -3.90
C VAL A 309 -14.13 -6.02 -4.66
N SER A 310 -14.83 -6.82 -5.47
CA SER A 310 -16.06 -6.39 -6.15
C SER A 310 -17.18 -6.01 -5.18
N CYS A 311 -17.25 -6.65 -4.01
CA CYS A 311 -18.22 -6.30 -2.97
C CYS A 311 -18.02 -4.88 -2.42
N LEU A 312 -16.81 -4.30 -2.52
CA LEU A 312 -16.54 -2.92 -2.08
C LEU A 312 -17.28 -1.85 -2.90
N GLU A 313 -17.76 -2.21 -4.09
CA GLU A 313 -18.52 -1.31 -4.95
C GLU A 313 -20.03 -1.34 -4.65
N GLU A 314 -20.49 -2.26 -3.78
CA GLU A 314 -21.89 -2.36 -3.38
C GLU A 314 -22.29 -1.31 -2.35
N ALA A 315 -23.60 -1.04 -2.21
CA ALA A 315 -24.14 -0.07 -1.26
C ALA A 315 -23.92 -0.47 0.22
N SER A 316 -23.85 -1.76 0.53
CA SER A 316 -23.43 -2.29 1.84
C SER A 316 -22.28 -3.29 1.68
N PRO A 317 -21.02 -2.80 1.60
CA PRO A 317 -19.85 -3.64 1.33
C PRO A 317 -19.63 -4.76 2.34
N LEU A 318 -19.82 -4.47 3.63
CA LEU A 318 -19.55 -5.44 4.69
C LEU A 318 -20.60 -6.57 4.69
N ASP A 319 -21.87 -6.27 4.46
CA ASP A 319 -22.92 -7.31 4.32
C ASP A 319 -22.70 -8.16 3.07
N ALA A 320 -22.22 -7.55 1.99
CA ALA A 320 -21.87 -8.25 0.76
C ALA A 320 -20.69 -9.22 0.95
N ILE A 321 -19.67 -8.78 1.68
CA ILE A 321 -18.52 -9.62 2.07
C ILE A 321 -18.99 -10.81 2.93
N VAL A 322 -19.80 -10.58 3.96
CA VAL A 322 -20.30 -11.66 4.82
C VAL A 322 -21.11 -12.68 4.02
N ARG A 323 -21.95 -12.20 3.09
CA ARG A 323 -22.72 -13.06 2.17
C ARG A 323 -21.81 -13.95 1.32
N GLU A 324 -20.78 -13.36 0.72
CA GLU A 324 -19.89 -14.09 -0.19
C GLU A 324 -19.01 -15.11 0.54
N VAL A 325 -18.53 -14.77 1.74
CA VAL A 325 -17.82 -15.71 2.62
C VAL A 325 -18.73 -16.85 3.05
N THR A 326 -19.96 -16.54 3.47
CA THR A 326 -20.95 -17.55 3.85
C THR A 326 -21.23 -18.52 2.70
N ARG A 327 -21.36 -18.00 1.47
CA ARG A 327 -21.52 -18.81 0.24
C ARG A 327 -20.31 -19.69 -0.05
N LEU A 328 -19.09 -19.17 0.10
CA LEU A 328 -17.85 -19.92 -0.13
C LEU A 328 -17.72 -21.12 0.81
N ILE A 329 -17.96 -20.89 2.10
CA ILE A 329 -17.88 -21.93 3.15
C ILE A 329 -19.11 -22.87 3.08
N GLY A 330 -20.15 -22.46 2.35
CA GLY A 330 -21.41 -23.18 2.22
C GLY A 330 -22.27 -23.14 3.49
N GLY A 331 -22.14 -22.09 4.30
CA GLY A 331 -22.97 -21.87 5.48
C GLY A 331 -24.37 -21.34 5.14
N ASP A 332 -25.27 -21.38 6.11
CA ASP A 332 -26.64 -20.86 5.96
C ASP A 332 -26.73 -19.35 6.30
N SER A 333 -25.87 -18.91 7.21
CA SER A 333 -25.78 -17.53 7.68
C SER A 333 -24.37 -17.20 8.15
N GLY A 334 -24.10 -15.92 8.40
CA GLY A 334 -22.82 -15.46 8.90
C GLY A 334 -22.88 -14.04 9.45
N ALA A 335 -21.84 -13.64 10.18
CA ALA A 335 -21.73 -12.31 10.76
C ALA A 335 -20.29 -11.85 10.84
N LEU A 336 -20.11 -10.53 10.78
CA LEU A 336 -18.84 -9.85 10.99
C LEU A 336 -18.93 -9.05 12.28
N TRP A 337 -18.02 -9.33 13.20
CA TRP A 337 -17.87 -8.64 14.47
C TRP A 337 -16.61 -7.80 14.45
N ARG A 338 -16.71 -6.54 14.86
CA ARG A 338 -15.56 -5.64 15.01
C ARG A 338 -15.20 -5.53 16.48
N LEU A 339 -13.90 -5.59 16.78
CA LEU A 339 -13.39 -5.31 18.11
C LEU A 339 -13.22 -3.79 18.30
N ASP A 340 -13.80 -3.26 19.37
CA ASP A 340 -13.42 -1.97 19.92
C ASP A 340 -12.34 -2.20 20.98
N GLU A 341 -11.12 -1.76 20.67
CA GLU A 341 -9.95 -1.98 21.52
C GLU A 341 -10.03 -1.21 22.85
N ALA A 342 -10.62 -0.01 22.83
CA ALA A 342 -10.77 0.84 24.01
C ALA A 342 -11.73 0.22 25.04
N SER A 343 -12.90 -0.24 24.57
CA SER A 343 -13.92 -0.81 25.44
C SER A 343 -13.77 -2.32 25.64
N ARG A 344 -12.87 -2.99 24.88
CA ARG A 344 -12.71 -4.44 24.84
C ARG A 344 -14.03 -5.17 24.57
N MET A 345 -14.83 -4.62 23.66
CA MET A 345 -16.13 -5.16 23.25
C MET A 345 -16.10 -5.54 21.76
N VAL A 346 -16.65 -6.70 21.41
CA VAL A 346 -16.94 -7.07 20.02
C VAL A 346 -18.39 -6.72 19.68
N ARG A 347 -18.58 -6.02 18.56
CA ARG A 347 -19.90 -5.58 18.06
C ARG A 347 -20.11 -6.09 16.65
N MET A 348 -21.28 -6.64 16.38
CA MET A 348 -21.68 -7.02 15.03
C MET A 348 -21.83 -5.76 14.16
N VAL A 349 -21.14 -5.74 13.01
CA VAL A 349 -21.14 -4.63 12.05
C VAL A 349 -21.75 -5.02 10.71
N ALA A 350 -21.86 -6.32 10.43
CA ALA A 350 -22.54 -6.85 9.25
C ALA A 350 -23.05 -8.26 9.51
N ALA A 351 -24.10 -8.65 8.80
CA ALA A 351 -24.72 -9.96 8.94
C ALA A 351 -25.37 -10.42 7.63
N HIS A 352 -25.42 -11.74 7.44
CA HIS A 352 -26.12 -12.36 6.32
C HIS A 352 -26.89 -13.60 6.78
N GLY A 353 -28.12 -13.78 6.30
CA GLY A 353 -28.91 -14.99 6.53
C GLY A 353 -29.43 -15.21 7.96
N LEU A 354 -29.15 -14.30 8.91
CA LEU A 354 -29.65 -14.38 10.29
C LEU A 354 -31.12 -13.97 10.39
N SER A 355 -31.90 -14.71 11.19
CA SER A 355 -33.33 -14.41 11.41
C SER A 355 -33.56 -13.17 12.29
N SER A 356 -32.60 -12.84 13.16
CA SER A 356 -32.56 -11.60 13.94
C SER A 356 -31.11 -11.09 14.02
N PRO A 357 -30.77 -9.98 13.34
CA PRO A 357 -29.39 -9.48 13.30
C PRO A 357 -29.03 -8.56 14.48
N GLU A 358 -29.94 -8.29 15.42
CA GLU A 358 -29.71 -7.37 16.54
C GLU A 358 -29.15 -8.10 17.77
N PHE A 359 -27.88 -8.49 17.70
CA PHE A 359 -27.15 -8.99 18.86
C PHE A 359 -26.52 -7.86 19.68
N LEU A 360 -26.56 -8.00 21.01
CA LEU A 360 -25.86 -7.07 21.91
C LEU A 360 -24.34 -7.20 21.75
N PRO A 361 -23.57 -6.10 21.91
CA PRO A 361 -22.12 -6.16 21.98
C PRO A 361 -21.66 -7.09 23.13
N LEU A 362 -20.59 -7.85 22.88
CA LEU A 362 -20.06 -8.84 23.83
C LEU A 362 -18.67 -8.41 24.33
N PRO A 363 -18.36 -8.55 25.63
CA PRO A 363 -16.98 -8.40 26.09
C PRO A 363 -16.04 -9.45 25.47
N VAL A 364 -14.79 -9.09 25.22
CA VAL A 364 -13.78 -10.08 24.80
C VAL A 364 -13.65 -11.17 25.87
N GLY A 365 -13.63 -12.43 25.42
CA GLY A 365 -13.65 -13.63 26.25
C GLY A 365 -15.05 -14.11 26.66
N GLN A 366 -16.12 -13.37 26.32
CA GLN A 366 -17.50 -13.80 26.57
C GLN A 366 -18.24 -14.12 25.26
N GLY A 367 -19.07 -15.16 25.28
CA GLY A 367 -19.73 -15.63 24.07
C GLY A 367 -18.76 -16.35 23.11
N LEU A 368 -19.30 -16.92 22.03
CA LEU A 368 -18.49 -17.61 21.02
C LEU A 368 -17.54 -16.62 20.30
N ALA A 369 -18.09 -15.53 19.76
CA ALA A 369 -17.30 -14.49 19.08
C ALA A 369 -16.28 -13.83 20.00
N GLY A 370 -16.64 -13.50 21.26
CA GLY A 370 -15.68 -12.92 22.21
C GLY A 370 -14.58 -13.90 22.61
N THR A 371 -14.85 -15.21 22.66
CA THR A 371 -13.82 -16.23 22.89
C THR A 371 -12.83 -16.31 21.72
N VAL A 372 -13.33 -16.31 20.48
CA VAL A 372 -12.48 -16.30 19.28
C VAL A 372 -11.59 -15.05 19.27
N ALA A 373 -12.15 -13.88 19.59
CA ALA A 373 -11.40 -12.63 19.70
C ALA A 373 -10.33 -12.63 20.81
N GLN A 374 -10.55 -13.40 21.89
CA GLN A 374 -9.59 -13.51 23.00
C GLN A 374 -8.43 -14.44 22.66
N ASN A 375 -8.74 -15.60 22.11
CA ASN A 375 -7.76 -16.67 21.89
C ASN A 375 -6.97 -16.47 20.60
N GLY A 376 -7.53 -15.75 19.62
CA GLY A 376 -6.92 -15.60 18.29
C GLY A 376 -6.94 -16.88 17.46
N GLU A 377 -7.71 -17.89 17.88
CA GLU A 377 -7.80 -19.20 17.24
C GLU A 377 -9.19 -19.43 16.64
N THR A 378 -9.22 -20.11 15.49
CA THR A 378 -10.46 -20.48 14.81
C THR A 378 -11.24 -21.52 15.61
N LEU A 379 -12.50 -21.22 15.91
CA LEU A 379 -13.40 -22.08 16.67
C LEU A 379 -14.42 -22.75 15.76
N ALA A 380 -14.44 -24.08 15.73
CA ALA A 380 -15.42 -24.89 15.01
C ALA A 380 -16.25 -25.72 16.00
N LEU A 381 -17.57 -25.58 15.97
CA LEU A 381 -18.53 -26.31 16.80
C LEU A 381 -19.64 -26.90 15.94
N GLU A 382 -19.95 -28.17 16.19
CA GLU A 382 -21.07 -28.84 15.53
C GLU A 382 -22.43 -28.40 16.09
N GLU A 383 -22.46 -28.09 17.39
CA GLU A 383 -23.65 -27.69 18.13
C GLU A 383 -23.32 -26.55 19.11
N ALA A 384 -23.30 -25.33 18.59
CA ALA A 384 -23.03 -24.11 19.35
C ALA A 384 -23.94 -23.92 20.58
N PRO A 385 -25.28 -24.13 20.51
CA PRO A 385 -26.15 -23.95 21.68
C PRO A 385 -25.91 -24.93 22.84
N ALA A 386 -25.13 -25.99 22.62
CA ALA A 386 -24.71 -26.93 23.66
C ALA A 386 -23.36 -26.58 24.28
N ASP A 387 -22.59 -25.66 23.67
CA ASP A 387 -21.29 -25.24 24.18
C ASP A 387 -21.47 -24.24 25.36
N PRO A 388 -20.78 -24.43 26.49
CA PRO A 388 -20.88 -23.52 27.65
C PRO A 388 -20.49 -22.06 27.35
N ARG A 389 -19.71 -21.82 26.30
CA ARG A 389 -19.32 -20.47 25.85
C ARG A 389 -20.45 -19.79 25.07
N CYS A 390 -21.47 -20.52 24.63
CA CYS A 390 -22.68 -19.95 24.06
C CYS A 390 -23.58 -19.42 25.18
N ILE A 391 -23.43 -18.12 25.49
CA ILE A 391 -24.13 -17.46 26.59
C ILE A 391 -25.62 -17.19 26.32
N PHE A 392 -26.07 -17.30 25.06
CA PHE A 392 -27.45 -17.11 24.63
C PHE A 392 -27.93 -18.28 23.75
N PRO A 393 -28.03 -19.51 24.30
CA PRO A 393 -28.28 -20.72 23.51
C PRO A 393 -29.72 -20.81 22.98
N ARG A 394 -30.66 -20.04 23.53
CA ARG A 394 -32.04 -19.97 23.01
C ARG A 394 -32.10 -19.06 21.79
N GLU A 395 -31.53 -17.88 21.91
CA GLU A 395 -31.46 -16.85 20.88
C GLU A 395 -30.62 -17.33 19.68
N ALA A 396 -29.54 -18.08 19.94
CA ALA A 396 -28.76 -18.75 18.90
C ALA A 396 -29.64 -19.73 18.10
N ARG A 397 -30.45 -20.57 18.76
CA ARG A 397 -31.39 -21.48 18.07
C ARG A 397 -32.46 -20.74 17.29
N GLU A 398 -33.06 -19.71 17.90
CA GLU A 398 -34.10 -18.89 17.26
C GLU A 398 -33.55 -18.13 16.03
N SER A 399 -32.25 -17.83 16.02
CA SER A 399 -31.56 -17.17 14.89
C SER A 399 -31.02 -18.13 13.83
N GLY A 400 -31.13 -19.45 14.05
CA GLY A 400 -30.63 -20.48 13.13
C GLY A 400 -29.14 -20.80 13.28
N ILE A 401 -28.55 -20.53 14.45
CA ILE A 401 -27.14 -20.81 14.75
C ILE A 401 -27.04 -22.13 15.53
N ILE A 402 -26.93 -23.25 14.81
CA ILE A 402 -26.70 -24.59 15.38
C ILE A 402 -25.24 -25.01 15.17
N GLY A 403 -24.75 -25.05 13.93
CA GLY A 403 -23.32 -25.17 13.65
C GLY A 403 -22.63 -23.81 13.68
N TYR A 404 -21.39 -23.74 14.17
CA TYR A 404 -20.61 -22.49 14.27
C TYR A 404 -19.17 -22.68 13.79
N LEU A 405 -18.71 -21.79 12.92
CA LEU A 405 -17.31 -21.67 12.53
C LEU A 405 -16.91 -20.20 12.58
N GLY A 406 -16.03 -19.82 13.51
CA GLY A 406 -15.57 -18.45 13.69
C GLY A 406 -14.06 -18.34 13.58
N ALA A 407 -13.56 -17.36 12.83
CA ALA A 407 -12.14 -17.06 12.67
C ALA A 407 -11.85 -15.59 13.04
N VAL A 408 -10.65 -15.35 13.55
CA VAL A 408 -10.19 -14.01 13.95
C VAL A 408 -9.74 -13.19 12.75
N LEU A 409 -10.01 -11.89 12.77
CA LEU A 409 -9.44 -10.92 11.83
C LEU A 409 -8.19 -10.32 12.48
N THR A 410 -7.02 -10.64 11.95
CA THR A 410 -5.74 -10.15 12.49
C THR A 410 -5.07 -9.19 11.53
N ALA A 411 -4.55 -8.08 12.07
CA ALA A 411 -3.63 -7.17 11.40
C ALA A 411 -2.32 -7.07 12.19
N ASP A 412 -1.32 -6.38 11.63
CA ASP A 412 -0.01 -6.16 12.27
C ASP A 412 -0.12 -5.55 13.68
N THR A 413 -1.18 -4.78 13.94
CA THR A 413 -1.44 -4.07 15.19
C THR A 413 -2.25 -4.89 16.21
N GLY A 414 -2.82 -6.04 15.84
CA GLY A 414 -3.62 -6.87 16.74
C GLY A 414 -4.89 -7.46 16.12
N THR A 415 -5.82 -7.88 16.98
CA THR A 415 -7.13 -8.43 16.56
C THR A 415 -8.08 -7.30 16.19
N LEU A 416 -8.53 -7.24 14.94
CA LEU A 416 -9.51 -6.26 14.46
C LEU A 416 -10.96 -6.69 14.71
N GLY A 417 -11.20 -7.99 14.87
CA GLY A 417 -12.56 -8.53 14.97
C GLY A 417 -12.64 -10.03 14.71
N VAL A 418 -13.84 -10.51 14.41
CA VAL A 418 -14.15 -11.93 14.16
C VAL A 418 -15.11 -12.03 12.98
N ILE A 419 -14.83 -12.93 12.05
CA ILE A 419 -15.77 -13.36 11.00
C ILE A 419 -16.30 -14.74 11.37
N GLU A 420 -17.61 -14.92 11.27
CA GLU A 420 -18.25 -16.19 11.59
C GLU A 420 -19.26 -16.62 10.53
N VAL A 421 -19.34 -17.93 10.36
CA VAL A 421 -20.25 -18.63 9.47
C VAL A 421 -21.00 -19.68 10.30
N HIS A 422 -22.29 -19.82 10.07
CA HIS A 422 -23.18 -20.65 10.84
C HIS A 422 -23.94 -21.64 9.96
N SER A 423 -24.53 -22.65 10.61
CA SER A 423 -25.53 -23.53 9.98
C SER A 423 -26.76 -23.69 10.86
N GLY A 424 -27.94 -23.77 10.24
CA GLY A 424 -29.23 -24.07 10.88
C GLY A 424 -29.40 -25.52 11.30
N SER A 425 -28.40 -26.37 11.07
CA SER A 425 -28.37 -27.77 11.47
C SER A 425 -27.03 -28.14 12.08
N ARG A 426 -26.97 -29.30 12.76
CA ARG A 426 -25.72 -29.83 13.28
C ARG A 426 -24.78 -30.17 12.11
N ARG A 427 -23.59 -29.56 12.09
CA ARG A 427 -22.64 -29.70 10.99
C ARG A 427 -21.21 -29.89 11.48
N SER A 428 -20.53 -30.93 11.01
CA SER A 428 -19.09 -31.09 11.17
C SER A 428 -18.36 -30.24 10.13
N TRP A 429 -17.52 -29.31 10.57
CA TRP A 429 -16.73 -28.44 9.69
C TRP A 429 -15.45 -29.16 9.26
N SER A 430 -15.17 -29.20 7.97
CA SER A 430 -13.95 -29.81 7.46
C SER A 430 -12.74 -28.91 7.69
N GLU A 431 -11.53 -29.50 7.68
CA GLU A 431 -10.30 -28.70 7.73
C GLU A 431 -10.15 -27.80 6.48
N SER A 432 -10.81 -28.15 5.37
CA SER A 432 -10.91 -27.26 4.21
C SER A 432 -11.77 -26.03 4.50
N ASP A 433 -12.91 -26.20 5.16
CA ASP A 433 -13.80 -25.10 5.56
C ASP A 433 -13.09 -24.14 6.53
N ARG A 434 -12.38 -24.72 7.50
CA ARG A 434 -11.59 -23.97 8.49
C ARG A 434 -10.54 -23.09 7.81
N ARG A 435 -9.73 -23.68 6.92
CA ARG A 435 -8.68 -22.95 6.18
C ARG A 435 -9.24 -21.90 5.21
N ALA A 436 -10.38 -22.17 4.59
CA ALA A 436 -11.04 -21.22 3.71
C ALA A 436 -11.54 -19.99 4.48
N LEU A 437 -12.12 -20.19 5.67
CA LEU A 437 -12.55 -19.06 6.51
C LEU A 437 -11.36 -18.26 7.04
N GLU A 438 -10.29 -18.92 7.48
CA GLU A 438 -9.05 -18.26 7.91
C GLU A 438 -8.42 -17.41 6.78
N SER A 439 -8.34 -17.96 5.57
CA SER A 439 -7.82 -17.22 4.41
C SER A 439 -8.70 -16.01 4.07
N SER A 440 -10.02 -16.18 4.20
CA SER A 440 -10.98 -15.08 4.02
C SER A 440 -10.81 -14.01 5.09
N ALA A 441 -10.61 -14.40 6.34
CA ALA A 441 -10.41 -13.50 7.46
C ALA A 441 -9.20 -12.57 7.24
N THR A 442 -8.10 -13.09 6.70
CA THR A 442 -6.91 -12.28 6.36
C THR A 442 -7.22 -11.20 5.31
N VAL A 443 -7.95 -11.55 4.24
CA VAL A 443 -8.30 -10.59 3.18
C VAL A 443 -9.28 -9.54 3.72
N ILE A 444 -10.27 -9.98 4.51
CA ILE A 444 -11.27 -9.09 5.12
C ILE A 444 -10.61 -8.12 6.11
N ALA A 445 -9.62 -8.57 6.88
CA ALA A 445 -8.88 -7.71 7.81
C ALA A 445 -8.25 -6.50 7.09
N GLU A 446 -7.63 -6.71 5.93
CA GLU A 446 -7.04 -5.63 5.13
C GLU A 446 -8.10 -4.70 4.52
N LEU A 447 -9.26 -5.25 4.12
CA LEU A 447 -10.38 -4.47 3.60
C LEU A 447 -11.04 -3.60 4.69
N VAL A 448 -11.23 -4.15 5.89
CA VAL A 448 -11.76 -3.41 7.04
C VAL A 448 -10.78 -2.30 7.45
N LYS A 449 -9.48 -2.61 7.54
CA LYS A 449 -8.42 -1.63 7.81
C LYS A 449 -8.43 -0.47 6.78
N SER A 450 -8.45 -0.78 5.49
CA SER A 450 -8.44 0.23 4.43
C SER A 450 -9.72 1.08 4.39
N THR A 451 -10.87 0.52 4.77
CA THR A 451 -12.15 1.25 4.85
C THR A 451 -12.14 2.25 6.00
N ASP A 452 -11.59 1.86 7.17
CA ASP A 452 -11.45 2.73 8.34
C ASP A 452 -10.44 3.87 8.08
N SER A 453 -9.29 3.58 7.46
CA SER A 453 -8.32 4.61 7.06
C SER A 453 -8.89 5.58 6.02
N ARG A 454 -9.70 5.11 5.06
CA ARG A 454 -10.34 5.96 4.04
C ARG A 454 -11.43 6.84 4.63
N GLY A 455 -12.24 6.31 5.54
CA GLY A 455 -13.28 7.06 6.27
C GLY A 455 -12.70 8.17 7.14
N ASN A 456 -11.63 7.88 7.90
CA ASN A 456 -10.93 8.89 8.69
C ASN A 456 -10.26 9.94 7.80
N ARG A 457 -9.60 9.55 6.71
CA ARG A 457 -8.93 10.50 5.79
C ARG A 457 -9.93 11.47 5.12
N LEU A 458 -11.08 10.98 4.67
CA LEU A 458 -12.13 11.83 4.08
C LEU A 458 -12.77 12.77 5.11
N ARG A 459 -12.97 12.30 6.36
CA ARG A 459 -13.48 13.13 7.46
C ARG A 459 -12.50 14.25 7.80
N VAL A 460 -11.20 13.93 7.88
CA VAL A 460 -10.12 14.89 8.18
C VAL A 460 -9.96 15.91 7.05
N GLU A 461 -10.00 15.50 5.78
CA GLU A 461 -9.94 16.44 4.66
C GLU A 461 -11.16 17.36 4.57
N SER A 462 -12.37 16.81 4.74
CA SER A 462 -13.60 17.61 4.75
C SER A 462 -13.62 18.61 5.91
N ALA A 463 -13.16 18.19 7.08
CA ALA A 463 -13.00 19.05 8.25
C ALA A 463 -11.97 20.17 7.99
N TYR A 464 -10.84 19.87 7.34
CA TYR A 464 -9.85 20.87 6.97
C TYR A 464 -10.41 21.92 6.00
N LEU A 465 -11.07 21.48 4.93
CA LEU A 465 -11.65 22.38 3.92
C LEU A 465 -12.74 23.26 4.53
N GLY A 466 -13.64 22.66 5.32
CA GLY A 466 -14.69 23.39 6.04
C GLY A 466 -14.12 24.42 7.03
N LEU A 467 -13.07 24.05 7.77
CA LEU A 467 -12.39 24.97 8.69
C LEU A 467 -11.70 26.10 7.93
N SER A 468 -10.98 25.81 6.86
CA SER A 468 -10.29 26.82 6.05
C SER A 468 -11.28 27.87 5.51
N GLU A 469 -12.46 27.43 5.04
CA GLU A 469 -13.50 28.35 4.57
C GLU A 469 -14.14 29.15 5.73
N ALA A 470 -14.39 28.50 6.87
CA ALA A 470 -14.95 29.15 8.05
C ALA A 470 -13.99 30.23 8.59
N LEU A 471 -12.71 29.91 8.74
CA LEU A 471 -11.68 30.82 9.26
C LEU A 471 -11.52 32.10 8.43
N GLN A 472 -11.83 32.07 7.13
CA GLN A 472 -11.81 33.28 6.29
C GLN A 472 -12.95 34.26 6.59
N ARG A 473 -14.04 33.78 7.20
CA ARG A 473 -15.23 34.61 7.50
C ARG A 473 -15.22 35.21 8.90
N LEU A 474 -14.53 34.57 9.84
CA LEU A 474 -14.49 34.96 11.24
C LEU A 474 -13.75 36.29 11.43
N ARG A 475 -14.17 37.07 12.44
CA ARG A 475 -13.68 38.45 12.61
C ARG A 475 -13.03 38.72 13.96
N SER A 476 -13.11 37.80 14.90
CA SER A 476 -12.45 37.90 16.21
C SER A 476 -11.44 36.76 16.42
N PRO A 477 -10.35 37.02 17.18
CA PRO A 477 -9.42 35.97 17.60
C PRO A 477 -10.12 34.84 18.38
N GLU A 478 -11.14 35.16 19.18
CA GLU A 478 -11.88 34.21 20.00
C GLU A 478 -12.68 33.22 19.15
N GLU A 479 -13.43 33.71 18.17
CA GLU A 479 -14.21 32.87 17.23
C GLU A 479 -13.29 31.90 16.47
N VAL A 480 -12.14 32.41 16.02
CA VAL A 480 -11.16 31.63 15.28
C VAL A 480 -10.57 30.51 16.14
N LYS A 481 -10.25 30.80 17.41
CA LYS A 481 -9.76 29.79 18.36
C LYS A 481 -10.83 28.74 18.69
N GLU A 482 -12.07 29.16 18.92
CA GLU A 482 -13.22 28.26 19.18
C GLU A 482 -13.43 27.28 18.02
N ALA A 483 -13.47 27.78 16.78
CA ALA A 483 -13.64 26.94 15.60
C ALA A 483 -12.51 25.90 15.47
N VAL A 484 -11.27 26.27 15.81
CA VAL A 484 -10.12 25.36 15.73
C VAL A 484 -10.19 24.25 16.78
N VAL A 485 -10.48 24.58 18.04
CA VAL A 485 -10.57 23.54 19.09
C VAL A 485 -11.70 22.55 18.80
N GLU A 486 -12.84 23.05 18.32
CA GLU A 486 -14.00 22.24 17.92
C GLU A 486 -13.67 21.29 16.77
N VAL A 487 -13.08 21.81 15.69
CA VAL A 487 -12.74 21.00 14.51
C VAL A 487 -11.69 19.95 14.84
N LEU A 488 -10.61 20.32 15.54
CA LEU A 488 -9.59 19.35 15.94
C LEU A 488 -10.16 18.28 16.85
N GLY A 489 -10.97 18.69 17.83
CA GLY A 489 -11.63 17.79 18.77
C GLY A 489 -12.51 16.75 18.09
N HIS A 490 -13.41 17.20 17.22
CA HIS A 490 -14.33 16.33 16.49
C HIS A 490 -13.64 15.48 15.42
N ALA A 491 -12.70 16.05 14.65
CA ALA A 491 -12.05 15.33 13.56
C ALA A 491 -11.13 14.21 14.07
N LEU A 492 -10.33 14.50 15.12
CA LEU A 492 -9.40 13.56 15.73
C LEU A 492 -10.06 12.65 16.78
N GLY A 493 -11.30 12.94 17.19
CA GLY A 493 -11.97 12.20 18.26
C GLY A 493 -11.24 12.31 19.61
N ALA A 494 -10.51 13.41 19.83
CA ALA A 494 -9.74 13.63 21.06
C ALA A 494 -10.65 13.87 22.26
N SER A 495 -10.18 13.54 23.47
CA SER A 495 -10.95 13.79 24.70
C SER A 495 -11.09 15.29 25.00
N ARG A 496 -10.04 16.07 24.72
CA ARG A 496 -10.00 17.53 24.95
C ARG A 496 -9.02 18.22 24.01
N VAL A 497 -9.39 19.41 23.51
CA VAL A 497 -8.48 20.29 22.77
C VAL A 497 -8.53 21.69 23.38
N ILE A 498 -7.36 22.27 23.64
CA ILE A 498 -7.25 23.62 24.22
C ILE A 498 -6.19 24.44 23.50
N VAL A 499 -6.34 25.77 23.55
CA VAL A 499 -5.30 26.71 23.13
C VAL A 499 -4.76 27.42 24.36
N VAL A 500 -3.43 27.38 24.53
CA VAL A 500 -2.72 28.04 25.62
C VAL A 500 -1.87 29.17 25.05
N GLU A 501 -2.24 30.40 25.36
CA GLU A 501 -1.55 31.60 24.87
C GLU A 501 -0.45 32.05 25.85
N PHE A 502 0.61 32.66 25.33
CA PHE A 502 1.66 33.27 26.12
C PHE A 502 1.47 34.79 26.17
N ASN A 503 1.57 35.38 27.36
CA ASN A 503 1.50 36.82 27.52
C ASN A 503 2.86 37.49 27.22
N LEU A 504 2.87 38.84 27.17
CA LEU A 504 4.06 39.66 26.88
C LEU A 504 5.22 39.43 27.89
N SER A 505 4.92 38.94 29.10
CA SER A 505 5.92 38.61 30.13
C SER A 505 6.40 37.15 30.09
N GLY A 506 5.94 36.34 29.13
CA GLY A 506 6.33 34.93 29.02
C GLY A 506 5.67 34.02 30.07
N GLN A 507 4.46 34.36 30.54
CA GLN A 507 3.62 33.51 31.36
C GLN A 507 2.40 33.06 30.55
N THR A 508 1.79 31.92 30.92
CA THR A 508 0.60 31.45 30.23
C THR A 508 -0.64 32.26 30.63
N ALA A 509 -1.41 32.68 29.63
CA ALA A 509 -2.76 33.16 29.84
C ALA A 509 -3.68 32.00 30.30
N PRO A 510 -4.77 32.29 31.04
CA PRO A 510 -5.77 31.29 31.34
C PRO A 510 -6.38 30.72 30.05
N VAL A 511 -6.68 29.42 30.04
CA VAL A 511 -7.37 28.78 28.90
C VAL A 511 -8.73 29.44 28.69
N THR A 512 -8.94 30.03 27.52
CA THR A 512 -10.18 30.72 27.15
C THR A 512 -11.09 29.91 26.25
N GLN A 513 -10.53 28.96 25.50
CA GLN A 513 -11.26 28.11 24.55
C GLN A 513 -10.91 26.64 24.78
N GLU A 514 -11.95 25.80 24.80
CA GLU A 514 -11.84 24.37 25.06
C GLU A 514 -12.90 23.59 24.26
N TYR A 515 -12.45 22.60 23.50
CA TYR A 515 -13.28 21.47 23.12
C TYR A 515 -13.12 20.35 24.15
N ARG A 516 -14.22 19.71 24.54
CA ARG A 516 -14.19 18.67 25.58
C ARG A 516 -15.30 17.64 25.40
N GLN A 517 -14.93 16.36 25.41
CA GLN A 517 -15.91 15.28 25.55
C GLN A 517 -16.48 15.23 26.97
N PRO A 518 -17.74 14.80 27.18
CA PRO A 518 -18.37 14.81 28.51
C PRO A 518 -17.58 14.09 29.61
N SER A 519 -16.81 13.06 29.25
CA SER A 519 -15.98 12.23 30.13
C SER A 519 -14.71 12.93 30.63
N ALA A 520 -14.18 13.92 29.90
CA ALA A 520 -12.94 14.60 30.26
C ALA A 520 -13.18 15.74 31.25
N LYS A 521 -12.25 16.01 32.17
CA LYS A 521 -12.31 17.19 33.05
C LYS A 521 -12.08 18.48 32.26
N SER A 522 -12.69 19.59 32.68
CA SER A 522 -12.50 20.88 32.03
C SER A 522 -11.17 21.53 32.44
N ALA A 523 -10.46 22.08 31.45
CA ALA A 523 -9.27 22.89 31.61
C ALA A 523 -9.55 24.39 31.44
N LEU A 524 -10.81 24.81 31.24
CA LEU A 524 -11.18 26.20 31.07
C LEU A 524 -10.79 27.03 32.31
N GLY A 525 -10.12 28.17 32.09
CA GLY A 525 -9.62 29.03 33.16
C GLY A 525 -8.35 28.53 33.86
N ALA A 526 -7.83 27.35 33.51
CA ALA A 526 -6.57 26.86 34.05
C ALA A 526 -5.40 27.70 33.54
N THR A 527 -4.41 27.91 34.41
CA THR A 527 -3.11 28.50 34.08
C THR A 527 -2.00 27.49 34.31
N PHE A 528 -0.89 27.63 33.60
CA PHE A 528 0.23 26.72 33.62
C PHE A 528 1.49 27.42 34.14
N GLY A 529 2.40 26.66 34.75
CA GLY A 529 3.59 27.23 35.38
C GLY A 529 4.65 27.71 34.38
N GLU A 530 5.58 28.56 34.85
CA GLU A 530 6.67 29.16 34.05
C GLU A 530 7.58 28.11 33.37
N SER A 531 7.64 26.88 33.90
CA SER A 531 8.40 25.77 33.29
C SER A 531 7.93 25.41 31.87
N LEU A 532 6.64 25.61 31.57
CA LEU A 532 6.09 25.35 30.24
C LEU A 532 6.69 26.32 29.21
N VAL A 533 6.73 27.61 29.52
CA VAL A 533 7.29 28.63 28.62
C VAL A 533 8.79 28.39 28.40
N ALA A 534 9.53 28.01 29.44
CA ALA A 534 10.95 27.69 29.32
C ALA A 534 11.19 26.45 28.44
N ARG A 535 10.41 25.38 28.59
CA ARG A 535 10.51 24.17 27.74
C ARG A 535 10.23 24.50 26.28
N VAL A 536 9.16 25.25 26.01
CA VAL A 536 8.69 25.61 24.67
C VAL A 536 9.64 26.61 23.98
N ALA A 537 10.17 27.58 24.73
CA ALA A 537 11.17 28.52 24.22
C ALA A 537 12.53 27.85 23.96
N SER A 538 12.86 26.78 24.69
CA SER A 538 14.10 26.00 24.50
C SER A 538 14.01 24.97 23.37
N SER A 539 12.80 24.54 23.00
CA SER A 539 12.58 23.68 21.83
C SER A 539 12.68 24.51 20.55
N VAL A 540 13.88 24.54 19.99
CA VAL A 540 14.23 25.14 18.67
C VAL A 540 13.45 24.50 17.50
N SER A 541 12.68 23.44 17.74
CA SER A 541 11.98 22.70 16.69
C SER A 541 10.61 23.29 16.39
N SER A 542 10.38 23.61 15.12
CA SER A 542 9.08 23.96 14.53
C SER A 542 8.03 22.84 14.60
N GLN A 543 8.38 21.71 15.20
CA GLN A 543 7.60 20.48 15.11
C GLN A 543 6.72 20.26 16.34
N PRO A 544 5.58 19.57 16.15
CA PRO A 544 4.77 19.04 17.21
C PRO A 544 5.58 18.20 18.17
N ILE A 545 5.16 18.25 19.43
CA ILE A 545 5.70 17.40 20.48
C ILE A 545 4.62 16.37 20.78
N VAL A 546 5.01 15.10 20.70
CA VAL A 546 4.13 13.94 20.84
C VAL A 546 4.52 13.17 22.08
N ILE A 547 3.55 12.86 22.93
CA ILE A 547 3.72 12.09 24.15
C ILE A 547 2.60 11.05 24.19
N ASP A 548 2.93 9.79 23.88
CA ASP A 548 1.93 8.74 23.73
C ASP A 548 1.46 8.15 25.07
N GLY A 549 2.24 8.22 26.15
CA GLY A 549 1.88 7.54 27.40
C GLY A 549 2.72 7.83 28.63
N SER A 550 2.88 9.11 29.02
CA SER A 550 3.60 9.46 30.25
C SER A 550 3.18 10.82 30.82
N GLU A 551 2.48 10.80 31.96
CA GLU A 551 2.12 12.01 32.72
C GLU A 551 3.37 12.79 33.16
N GLU A 552 4.46 12.09 33.50
CA GLU A 552 5.72 12.71 33.93
C GLU A 552 6.41 13.51 32.83
N GLN A 553 6.20 13.12 31.57
CA GLN A 553 6.81 13.77 30.40
C GLN A 553 5.94 14.90 29.84
N SER A 554 4.71 15.09 30.34
CA SER A 554 3.78 16.13 29.88
C SER A 554 4.42 17.52 29.88
N LEU A 555 4.17 18.27 28.80
CA LEU A 555 4.64 19.65 28.71
C LEU A 555 3.88 20.58 29.65
N MET A 556 2.78 20.17 30.25
CA MET A 556 2.09 20.96 31.28
C MET A 556 2.62 20.66 32.70
N GLY A 557 3.47 19.64 32.83
CA GLY A 557 3.98 19.12 34.10
C GLY A 557 3.06 18.06 34.72
N ALA A 558 3.68 17.08 35.39
CA ALA A 558 3.02 15.89 35.91
C ALA A 558 1.80 16.17 36.80
N GLU A 559 1.88 17.18 37.68
CA GLU A 559 0.78 17.54 38.59
C GLU A 559 -0.46 17.99 37.83
N LYS A 560 -0.29 18.85 36.82
CA LYS A 560 -1.41 19.36 36.02
C LYS A 560 -1.94 18.33 35.05
N ALA A 561 -1.06 17.49 34.48
CA ALA A 561 -1.44 16.35 33.66
C ALA A 561 -2.35 15.38 34.44
N ALA A 562 -1.96 15.03 35.67
CA ALA A 562 -2.75 14.17 36.55
C ALA A 562 -4.08 14.82 36.99
N GLU A 563 -4.08 16.13 37.31
CA GLU A 563 -5.31 16.86 37.66
C GLU A 563 -6.36 16.78 36.55
N LEU A 564 -5.90 16.93 35.30
CA LEU A 564 -6.73 16.98 34.10
C LEU A 564 -6.90 15.62 33.39
N ASP A 565 -6.46 14.53 34.04
CA ASP A 565 -6.46 13.14 33.57
C ASP A 565 -5.76 12.93 32.21
N VAL A 566 -4.74 13.71 31.86
CA VAL A 566 -4.02 13.57 30.57
C VAL A 566 -3.22 12.27 30.56
N LYS A 567 -3.49 11.39 29.59
CA LYS A 567 -2.73 10.15 29.35
C LYS A 567 -1.78 10.28 28.17
N SER A 568 -2.25 10.93 27.10
CA SER A 568 -1.49 11.20 25.88
C SER A 568 -1.72 12.63 25.42
N GLU A 569 -0.68 13.23 24.84
CA GLU A 569 -0.62 14.65 24.56
C GLU A 569 0.07 14.89 23.22
N LEU A 570 -0.58 15.66 22.35
CA LEU A 570 -0.01 16.23 21.15
C LEU A 570 -0.03 17.76 21.29
N ALA A 571 1.16 18.36 21.32
CA ALA A 571 1.34 19.78 21.51
C ALA A 571 1.88 20.42 20.23
N VAL A 572 1.09 21.30 19.62
CA VAL A 572 1.40 21.93 18.34
C VAL A 572 1.64 23.44 18.55
N PRO A 573 2.86 23.94 18.30
CA PRO A 573 3.16 25.36 18.49
C PRO A 573 2.55 26.24 17.40
N ILE A 574 1.90 27.34 17.81
CA ILE A 574 1.43 28.41 16.93
C ILE A 574 2.47 29.52 16.95
N ARG A 575 3.05 29.81 15.78
CA ARG A 575 4.06 30.87 15.64
C ARG A 575 3.55 32.02 14.80
N VAL A 576 3.79 33.23 15.25
CA VAL A 576 3.55 34.48 14.51
C VAL A 576 4.88 35.24 14.48
N ASN A 577 5.31 35.69 13.30
CA ASN A 577 6.59 36.41 13.12
C ASN A 577 7.82 35.68 13.71
N GLY A 578 7.85 34.35 13.65
CA GLY A 578 8.97 33.53 14.16
C GLY A 578 8.97 33.28 15.68
N LYS A 579 8.02 33.85 16.42
CA LYS A 579 7.85 33.65 17.87
C LYS A 579 6.67 32.74 18.15
N THR A 580 6.80 31.80 19.09
CA THR A 580 5.67 30.99 19.56
C THR A 580 4.78 31.84 20.45
N GLU A 581 3.53 32.08 20.00
CA GLU A 581 2.55 32.89 20.72
C GLU A 581 1.53 32.03 21.48
N ALA A 582 1.30 30.81 21.00
CA ALA A 582 0.39 29.89 21.65
C ALA A 582 0.75 28.43 21.34
N ILE A 583 0.14 27.50 22.06
CA ILE A 583 0.19 26.07 21.79
C ILE A 583 -1.23 25.54 21.70
N VAL A 584 -1.49 24.75 20.68
CA VAL A 584 -2.67 23.88 20.64
C VAL A 584 -2.30 22.56 21.30
N TYR A 585 -3.03 22.19 22.34
CA TYR A 585 -2.92 20.87 22.94
C TYR A 585 -4.11 20.01 22.52
N VAL A 586 -3.80 18.82 22.03
CA VAL A 586 -4.76 17.75 21.79
C VAL A 586 -4.48 16.65 22.83
N HIS A 587 -5.46 16.35 23.68
CA HIS A 587 -5.32 15.42 24.79
C HIS A 587 -6.21 14.20 24.62
N GLN A 588 -5.64 13.03 24.92
CA GLN A 588 -6.40 11.84 25.25
C GLN A 588 -6.37 11.64 26.78
N CYS A 589 -7.54 11.52 27.41
CA CYS A 589 -7.66 11.50 28.87
C CYS A 589 -8.18 10.19 29.46
N ASP A 590 -8.89 9.40 28.66
CA ASP A 590 -9.49 8.13 29.06
C ASP A 590 -8.59 6.91 28.81
N GLN A 591 -7.65 7.02 27.86
CA GLN A 591 -6.73 5.96 27.48
C GLN A 591 -5.40 6.48 26.94
N VAL A 592 -4.40 5.60 26.92
CA VAL A 592 -3.14 5.81 26.21
C VAL A 592 -3.42 5.71 24.70
N ARG A 593 -2.98 6.71 23.95
CA ARG A 593 -3.14 6.84 22.50
C ARG A 593 -1.77 7.09 21.88
N GLU A 594 -1.42 6.29 20.89
CA GLU A 594 -0.33 6.59 19.96
C GLU A 594 -0.87 7.53 18.88
N TRP A 595 -0.20 8.66 18.68
CA TRP A 595 -0.61 9.63 17.66
C TRP A 595 -0.09 9.24 16.29
N GLU A 596 -1.01 8.97 15.37
CA GLU A 596 -0.67 8.60 13.99
C GLU A 596 -0.06 9.78 13.22
N HIS A 597 0.78 9.49 12.22
CA HIS A 597 1.50 10.52 11.46
C HIS A 597 0.54 11.51 10.79
N GLU A 598 -0.56 11.01 10.23
CA GLU A 598 -1.59 11.82 9.59
C GLU A 598 -2.34 12.74 10.58
N GLU A 599 -2.49 12.31 11.83
CA GLU A 599 -3.14 13.10 12.89
C GLU A 599 -2.26 14.27 13.32
N ILE A 600 -0.95 14.01 13.43
CA ILE A 600 0.07 15.01 13.69
C ILE A 600 0.10 16.03 12.54
N GLU A 601 0.18 15.56 11.29
CA GLU A 601 0.21 16.43 10.11
C GLU A 601 -1.06 17.30 10.00
N PHE A 602 -2.23 16.73 10.29
CA PHE A 602 -3.48 17.47 10.30
C PHE A 602 -3.50 18.54 11.38
N ALA A 603 -3.13 18.21 12.61
CA ALA A 603 -3.08 19.17 13.71
C ALA A 603 -2.11 20.32 13.42
N GLU A 604 -0.95 20.02 12.82
CA GLU A 604 -0.03 21.04 12.32
C GLU A 604 -0.66 21.95 11.25
N ARG A 605 -1.32 21.37 10.24
CA ARG A 605 -1.95 22.14 9.16
C ARG A 605 -2.99 23.11 9.72
N VAL A 606 -3.80 22.64 10.66
CA VAL A 606 -4.79 23.49 11.34
C VAL A 606 -4.12 24.58 12.17
N ALA A 607 -3.09 24.27 12.95
CA ALA A 607 -2.35 25.25 13.74
C ALA A 607 -1.64 26.31 12.88
N ARG A 608 -1.09 25.92 11.71
CA ARG A 608 -0.55 26.85 10.71
C ARG A 608 -1.62 27.79 10.18
N GLN A 609 -2.80 27.26 9.86
CA GLN A 609 -3.91 28.08 9.40
C GLN A 609 -4.40 29.06 10.48
N LEU A 610 -4.46 28.62 11.74
CA LEU A 610 -4.77 29.46 12.90
C LEU A 610 -3.77 30.61 13.04
N SER A 611 -2.47 30.33 12.95
CA SER A 611 -1.41 31.37 12.95
C SER A 611 -1.64 32.45 11.90
N LEU A 612 -1.95 32.04 10.66
CA LEU A 612 -2.21 32.97 9.56
C LEU A 612 -3.45 33.83 9.81
N SER A 613 -4.54 33.23 10.29
CA SER A 613 -5.78 33.95 10.62
C SER A 613 -5.58 34.97 11.74
N LEU A 614 -4.87 34.60 12.82
CA LEU A 614 -4.57 35.53 13.92
C LEU A 614 -3.68 36.70 13.44
N SER A 615 -2.66 36.41 12.63
CA SER A 615 -1.79 37.43 12.04
C SER A 615 -2.57 38.42 11.16
N ASN A 616 -3.50 37.92 10.36
CA ASN A 616 -4.35 38.74 9.50
C ASN A 616 -5.29 39.65 10.32
N LEU A 617 -5.89 39.12 11.38
CA LEU A 617 -6.78 39.90 12.26
C LEU A 617 -6.00 41.01 12.96
N HIS A 618 -4.83 40.70 13.52
CA HIS A 618 -3.96 41.67 14.17
C HIS A 618 -3.50 42.78 13.21
N SER A 619 -3.06 42.41 12.00
CA SER A 619 -2.63 43.37 10.97
C SER A 619 -3.76 44.31 10.55
N ARG A 620 -5.00 43.78 10.46
CA ARG A 620 -6.18 44.59 10.14
C ARG A 620 -6.51 45.59 11.25
N GLU A 621 -6.39 45.17 12.51
CA GLU A 621 -6.62 46.05 13.66
C GLU A 621 -5.64 47.23 13.69
N LEU A 622 -4.34 46.94 13.49
CA LEU A 622 -3.31 47.98 13.37
C LEU A 622 -3.62 48.97 12.24
N ALA A 623 -3.96 48.46 11.05
CA ALA A 623 -4.29 49.31 9.91
C ALA A 623 -5.53 50.20 10.15
N LEU A 624 -6.52 49.70 10.91
CA LEU A 624 -7.69 50.49 11.29
C LEU A 624 -7.33 51.62 12.27
N ASN A 625 -6.46 51.34 13.23
CA ASN A 625 -5.98 52.34 14.19
C ASN A 625 -5.16 53.44 13.48
N ASP A 626 -4.24 53.07 12.59
CA ASP A 626 -3.44 54.01 11.81
C ASP A 626 -4.32 54.91 10.92
N ALA A 627 -5.30 54.31 10.24
CA ALA A 627 -6.24 55.06 9.41
C ALA A 627 -7.10 56.04 10.22
N GLN A 628 -7.50 55.65 11.44
CA GLN A 628 -8.25 56.51 12.35
C GLN A 628 -7.39 57.68 12.83
N GLN A 629 -6.14 57.41 13.21
CA GLN A 629 -5.20 58.46 13.63
C GLN A 629 -4.94 59.46 12.50
N ALA A 630 -4.67 59.00 11.28
CA ALA A 630 -4.45 59.86 10.12
C ALA A 630 -5.68 60.74 9.81
N ARG A 631 -6.89 60.20 10.01
CA ARG A 631 -8.14 60.96 9.84
C ARG A 631 -8.28 62.07 10.88
N ASP A 632 -7.94 61.79 12.13
CA ASP A 632 -8.02 62.77 13.22
C ASP A 632 -6.98 63.88 13.07
N GLU A 633 -5.79 63.57 12.55
CA GLU A 633 -4.77 64.56 12.19
C GLU A 633 -5.21 65.44 11.02
N ALA A 634 -5.74 64.85 9.94
CA ALA A 634 -6.27 65.60 8.79
C ALA A 634 -7.41 66.54 9.19
N LYS A 635 -8.29 66.08 10.11
CA LYS A 635 -9.36 66.91 10.65
C LYS A 635 -8.82 68.10 11.44
N ARG A 636 -7.83 67.88 12.32
CA ARG A 636 -7.18 68.95 13.08
C ARG A 636 -6.51 69.99 12.18
N ALA A 637 -5.81 69.54 11.13
CA ALA A 637 -5.20 70.45 10.14
C ALA A 637 -6.26 71.29 9.41
N SER A 638 -7.38 70.69 9.00
CA SER A 638 -8.49 71.40 8.34
C SER A 638 -9.16 72.43 9.25
N GLU A 639 -9.38 72.09 10.52
CA GLU A 639 -9.93 73.01 11.52
C GLU A 639 -8.98 74.19 11.82
N ALA A 640 -7.68 73.94 11.90
CA ALA A 640 -6.67 74.99 12.06
C ALA A 640 -6.62 75.94 10.84
N SER A 641 -6.63 75.39 9.63
CA SER A 641 -6.67 76.17 8.38
C SER A 641 -7.92 77.06 8.30
N SER A 642 -9.10 76.48 8.57
CA SER A 642 -10.38 77.21 8.57
C SER A 642 -10.39 78.35 9.62
N ARG A 643 -9.77 78.12 10.78
CA ARG A 643 -9.64 79.14 11.84
C ARG A 643 -8.74 80.29 11.40
N MET A 644 -7.62 80.00 10.76
CA MET A 644 -6.69 81.00 10.23
C MET A 644 -7.34 81.86 9.14
N GLU A 645 -8.04 81.23 8.18
CA GLU A 645 -8.79 81.95 7.15
C GLU A 645 -9.87 82.87 7.75
N GLY A 646 -10.59 82.38 8.76
CA GLY A 646 -11.57 83.19 9.49
C GLY A 646 -10.96 84.40 10.22
N MET A 647 -9.78 84.23 10.83
CA MET A 647 -9.04 85.34 11.47
C MET A 647 -8.62 86.39 10.44
N LEU A 648 -8.02 85.98 9.32
CA LEU A 648 -7.57 86.90 8.28
C LEU A 648 -8.73 87.65 7.61
N ALA A 649 -9.86 86.98 7.39
CA ALA A 649 -11.07 87.59 6.83
C ALA A 649 -11.70 88.66 7.76
N GLY A 650 -11.52 88.52 9.07
CA GLY A 650 -12.03 89.46 10.08
C GLY A 650 -11.18 90.71 10.31
N LEU A 651 -9.94 90.75 9.80
CA LEU A 651 -9.07 91.92 9.95
C LEU A 651 -9.62 93.12 9.16
N PRO A 652 -9.69 94.32 9.77
CA PRO A 652 -10.15 95.53 9.08
C PRO A 652 -9.12 96.08 8.08
N GLU A 653 -7.86 95.66 8.19
CA GLU A 653 -6.76 96.04 7.30
C GLU A 653 -6.73 95.13 6.06
N MET A 654 -6.29 95.67 4.91
CA MET A 654 -6.11 94.84 3.72
C MET A 654 -4.89 93.95 3.92
N VAL A 655 -5.07 92.65 3.76
CA VAL A 655 -3.97 91.68 3.79
C VAL A 655 -3.91 90.99 2.43
N ILE A 656 -2.74 91.03 1.79
CA ILE A 656 -2.49 90.44 0.48
C ILE A 656 -1.24 89.57 0.58
N GLY A 657 -1.36 88.29 0.26
CA GLY A 657 -0.25 87.37 0.11
C GLY A 657 0.23 87.33 -1.34
N VAL A 658 1.55 87.35 -1.53
CA VAL A 658 2.20 87.15 -2.82
C VAL A 658 3.20 85.99 -2.76
N ASP A 659 3.40 85.31 -3.88
CA ASP A 659 4.44 84.28 -4.03
C ASP A 659 5.86 84.87 -4.16
N ARG A 660 6.87 84.01 -4.39
CA ARG A 660 8.27 84.43 -4.55
C ARG A 660 8.44 85.41 -5.70
N GLU A 661 7.69 85.19 -6.77
CA GLU A 661 7.65 85.96 -8.01
C GLU A 661 6.79 87.24 -7.91
N GLY A 662 6.19 87.53 -6.74
CA GLY A 662 5.40 88.73 -6.49
C GLY A 662 3.98 88.69 -7.05
N LYS A 663 3.48 87.50 -7.42
CA LYS A 663 2.09 87.31 -7.87
C LYS A 663 1.18 87.05 -6.68
N VAL A 664 -0.03 87.62 -6.72
CA VAL A 664 -1.00 87.47 -5.64
C VAL A 664 -1.46 86.03 -5.53
N ASN A 665 -1.26 85.39 -4.39
CA ASN A 665 -1.75 84.04 -4.10
C ASN A 665 -2.87 84.04 -3.05
N PHE A 666 -3.05 85.14 -2.32
CA PHE A 666 -4.06 85.29 -1.28
C PHE A 666 -4.44 86.76 -1.09
N PHE A 667 -5.68 87.04 -0.69
CA PHE A 667 -6.08 88.33 -0.13
C PHE A 667 -7.31 88.17 0.77
N ASN A 668 -7.45 89.02 1.80
CA ASN A 668 -8.57 88.98 2.72
C ASN A 668 -9.79 89.81 2.26
N THR A 669 -10.90 89.73 3.01
CA THR A 669 -12.15 90.44 2.69
C THR A 669 -11.99 91.97 2.64
N ALA A 670 -11.13 92.53 3.49
CA ALA A 670 -10.85 93.97 3.49
C ALA A 670 -10.19 94.41 2.18
N ALA A 671 -9.26 93.62 1.64
CA ALA A 671 -8.64 93.87 0.34
C ALA A 671 -9.66 93.82 -0.82
N SER A 672 -10.61 92.88 -0.79
CA SER A 672 -11.72 92.85 -1.74
C SER A 672 -12.61 94.09 -1.66
N LYS A 673 -12.94 94.57 -0.46
CA LYS A 673 -13.85 95.72 -0.27
C LYS A 673 -13.19 97.06 -0.59
N MET A 674 -11.98 97.30 -0.07
CA MET A 674 -11.30 98.59 -0.20
C MET A 674 -10.66 98.77 -1.57
N ARG A 675 -10.11 97.69 -2.14
CA ARG A 675 -9.36 97.73 -3.42
C ARG A 675 -10.08 97.05 -4.58
N GLY A 676 -11.18 96.33 -4.32
CA GLY A 676 -11.97 95.68 -5.37
C GLY A 676 -11.36 94.38 -5.88
N LEU A 677 -10.42 93.77 -5.13
CA LEU A 677 -9.77 92.53 -5.56
C LEU A 677 -10.77 91.37 -5.65
N THR A 678 -10.70 90.67 -6.78
CA THR A 678 -11.54 89.52 -7.12
C THR A 678 -10.69 88.27 -7.31
N ARG A 679 -11.34 87.10 -7.42
CA ARG A 679 -10.62 85.84 -7.66
C ARG A 679 -9.81 85.85 -8.96
N ASP A 680 -10.19 86.66 -9.94
CA ASP A 680 -9.47 86.80 -11.21
C ASP A 680 -8.12 87.53 -11.05
N ASP A 681 -7.89 88.14 -9.88
CA ASP A 681 -6.63 88.80 -9.55
C ASP A 681 -5.58 87.86 -8.94
N LEU A 682 -5.96 86.62 -8.58
CA LEU A 682 -5.01 85.59 -8.17
C LEU A 682 -4.10 85.20 -9.35
N GLY A 683 -2.80 85.08 -9.08
CA GLY A 683 -1.76 84.81 -10.07
C GLY A 683 -1.30 86.03 -10.87
N ARG A 684 -1.92 87.20 -10.68
CA ARG A 684 -1.47 88.45 -11.29
C ARG A 684 -0.34 89.09 -10.46
N PRO A 685 0.64 89.76 -11.08
CA PRO A 685 1.65 90.52 -10.35
C PRO A 685 0.99 91.58 -9.46
N ALA A 686 1.33 91.61 -8.18
CA ALA A 686 0.71 92.53 -7.22
C ALA A 686 0.98 94.01 -7.56
N GLU A 687 2.11 94.28 -8.21
CA GLU A 687 2.48 95.61 -8.73
C GLU A 687 1.44 96.14 -9.73
N ALA A 688 0.93 95.27 -10.60
CA ALA A 688 -0.07 95.63 -11.61
C ALA A 688 -1.47 95.87 -11.02
N LEU A 689 -1.68 95.49 -9.74
CA LEU A 689 -2.91 95.74 -8.99
C LEU A 689 -2.84 97.07 -8.21
N THR A 690 -1.72 97.80 -8.30
CA THR A 690 -1.53 99.16 -7.74
C THR A 690 -0.81 100.03 -8.78
N ASN A 691 -0.32 101.21 -8.40
CA ASN A 691 0.44 102.06 -9.33
C ASN A 691 1.86 101.49 -9.50
N ALA A 692 2.18 100.96 -10.68
CA ALA A 692 3.40 100.20 -10.94
C ALA A 692 4.71 100.99 -10.71
N ASP A 693 4.66 102.32 -10.77
CA ASP A 693 5.80 103.20 -10.52
C ASP A 693 6.06 103.50 -9.02
N ASN A 694 5.33 102.85 -8.10
CA ASN A 694 5.52 103.08 -6.67
C ASN A 694 6.84 102.42 -6.18
N PRO A 695 7.78 103.18 -5.59
CA PRO A 695 9.08 102.67 -5.17
C PRO A 695 9.01 101.57 -4.10
N ILE A 696 7.86 101.40 -3.43
CA ILE A 696 7.65 100.31 -2.48
C ILE A 696 7.80 98.93 -3.11
N TRP A 697 7.45 98.76 -4.39
CA TRP A 697 7.51 97.45 -5.05
C TRP A 697 8.95 96.96 -5.22
N LYS A 698 9.90 97.89 -5.40
CA LYS A 698 11.33 97.59 -5.39
C LYS A 698 11.78 97.06 -4.02
N GLN A 699 11.33 97.69 -2.92
CA GLN A 699 11.67 97.25 -1.55
C GLN A 699 11.03 95.90 -1.20
N ILE A 700 9.78 95.69 -1.63
CA ILE A 700 9.09 94.40 -1.46
C ILE A 700 9.82 93.32 -2.27
N ALA A 701 10.17 93.57 -3.53
CA ALA A 701 10.88 92.61 -4.38
C ALA A 701 12.29 92.27 -3.88
N GLU A 702 13.02 93.22 -3.29
CA GLU A 702 14.39 93.04 -2.78
C GLU A 702 14.47 92.30 -1.42
N CYS A 703 13.34 91.82 -0.87
CA CYS A 703 13.25 91.07 0.41
C CYS A 703 13.59 91.87 1.68
N GLU A 704 13.43 93.20 1.66
CA GLU A 704 13.49 93.99 2.89
C GLU A 704 12.15 93.91 3.64
N THR A 705 12.18 93.75 4.96
CA THR A 705 10.97 93.94 5.78
C THR A 705 10.59 95.42 5.70
N VAL A 706 9.43 95.72 5.13
CA VAL A 706 8.91 97.09 5.07
C VAL A 706 8.08 97.31 6.32
N THR A 707 8.64 98.03 7.29
CA THR A 707 7.97 98.29 8.57
C THR A 707 6.88 99.35 8.46
N ARG A 708 7.06 100.34 7.57
CA ARG A 708 6.10 101.41 7.33
C ARG A 708 6.44 102.18 6.06
N PHE A 709 5.50 102.22 5.12
CA PHE A 709 5.57 103.07 3.93
C PHE A 709 4.25 103.81 3.75
N ASP A 710 4.24 105.08 4.12
CA ASP A 710 3.05 105.92 4.03
C ASP A 710 2.91 106.46 2.60
N THR A 711 1.76 106.22 1.99
CA THR A 711 1.47 106.61 0.61
C THR A 711 -0.03 106.89 0.44
N GLU A 712 -0.45 107.23 -0.75
CA GLU A 712 -1.84 107.44 -1.09
C GLU A 712 -2.32 106.28 -1.96
N MET A 713 -3.47 105.70 -1.62
CA MET A 713 -4.07 104.58 -2.34
C MET A 713 -5.46 104.94 -2.82
N GLN A 714 -5.74 104.60 -4.08
CA GLN A 714 -7.06 104.76 -4.66
C GLN A 714 -7.97 103.59 -4.26
N THR A 715 -9.13 103.92 -3.69
CA THR A 715 -10.16 102.93 -3.33
C THR A 715 -11.00 102.51 -4.53
N ALA A 716 -11.70 101.38 -4.42
CA ALA A 716 -12.58 100.84 -5.47
C ALA A 716 -14.01 101.43 -5.48
N SER A 717 -14.30 102.50 -4.73
CA SER A 717 -15.66 103.03 -4.59
C SER A 717 -16.25 103.52 -5.93
N ALA A 718 -17.50 103.12 -6.20
CA ALA A 718 -18.19 103.30 -7.48
C ALA A 718 -18.63 104.75 -7.81
N VAL A 719 -18.37 105.74 -6.95
CA VAL A 719 -18.91 107.11 -7.09
C VAL A 719 -17.85 108.17 -7.42
N ASN A 720 -16.56 107.88 -7.21
CA ASN A 720 -15.36 108.55 -7.70
C ASN A 720 -14.23 107.93 -6.87
N GLY A 721 -13.16 107.42 -7.47
CA GLY A 721 -12.11 106.70 -6.75
C GLY A 721 -11.38 107.60 -5.75
N ASP A 722 -11.91 107.69 -4.52
CA ASP A 722 -11.35 108.48 -3.44
C ASP A 722 -9.94 107.98 -3.12
N VAL A 723 -9.02 108.93 -3.03
CA VAL A 723 -7.63 108.68 -2.66
C VAL A 723 -7.54 108.83 -1.14
N ILE A 724 -7.28 107.70 -0.47
CA ILE A 724 -7.09 107.67 0.99
C ILE A 724 -5.61 107.57 1.32
N PRO A 725 -5.13 108.26 2.38
CA PRO A 725 -3.79 108.02 2.88
C PRO A 725 -3.74 106.63 3.51
N VAL A 726 -2.75 105.84 3.16
CA VAL A 726 -2.54 104.48 3.68
C VAL A 726 -1.11 104.29 4.17
N SER A 727 -0.94 103.34 5.07
CA SER A 727 0.37 102.82 5.47
C SER A 727 0.51 101.39 4.99
N ILE A 728 1.56 101.10 4.22
CA ILE A 728 1.84 99.76 3.72
C ILE A 728 3.00 99.17 4.52
N SER A 729 2.83 97.93 4.97
CA SER A 729 3.86 97.11 5.60
C SER A 729 3.97 95.78 4.86
N ALA A 730 5.17 95.21 4.77
CA ALA A 730 5.37 93.92 4.12
C ALA A 730 6.40 93.07 4.88
N ALA A 731 6.07 91.80 5.08
CA ALA A 731 6.92 90.83 5.76
C ALA A 731 7.11 89.55 4.92
N PRO A 732 8.31 88.94 4.91
CA PRO A 732 8.53 87.67 4.21
C PRO A 732 7.83 86.52 4.94
N VAL A 733 7.17 85.65 4.17
CA VAL A 733 6.64 84.36 4.65
C VAL A 733 7.69 83.30 4.34
N ARG A 734 8.03 82.47 5.32
CA ARG A 734 9.08 81.44 5.21
C ARG A 734 8.47 80.05 5.33
N ASP A 735 9.06 79.08 4.64
CA ASP A 735 8.79 77.66 4.90
C ASP A 735 9.59 77.14 6.10
N GLU A 736 9.35 75.87 6.44
CA GLU A 736 10.03 75.12 7.52
C GLU A 736 11.55 75.06 7.36
N LYS A 737 12.09 75.30 6.16
CA LYS A 737 13.53 75.31 5.87
C LYS A 737 14.13 76.72 5.98
N GLY A 738 13.31 77.72 6.35
CA GLY A 738 13.71 79.12 6.49
C GLY A 738 13.75 79.89 5.16
N GLU A 739 13.38 79.25 4.05
CA GLU A 739 13.38 79.87 2.72
C GLU A 739 12.13 80.72 2.53
N ILE A 740 12.28 81.90 1.94
CA ILE A 740 11.15 82.83 1.73
C ILE A 740 10.24 82.23 0.66
N THR A 741 9.04 81.78 1.01
CA THR A 741 8.04 81.24 0.06
C THR A 741 7.14 82.31 -0.55
N GLY A 742 7.09 83.48 0.05
CA GLY A 742 6.26 84.58 -0.39
C GLY A 742 6.39 85.79 0.51
N ARG A 743 5.49 86.75 0.36
CA ARG A 743 5.45 87.96 1.19
C ARG A 743 4.01 88.28 1.55
N LEU A 744 3.81 88.73 2.78
CA LEU A 744 2.53 89.21 3.28
C LEU A 744 2.58 90.74 3.29
N ILE A 745 1.67 91.36 2.56
CA ILE A 745 1.51 92.82 2.44
C ILE A 745 0.27 93.22 3.21
N VAL A 746 0.43 94.16 4.15
CA VAL A 746 -0.64 94.73 4.95
C VAL A 746 -0.80 96.20 4.61
N VAL A 747 -2.02 96.63 4.30
CA VAL A 747 -2.35 98.04 4.00
C VAL A 747 -3.37 98.55 5.01
N SER A 748 -2.95 99.54 5.79
CA SER A 748 -3.74 100.22 6.82
C SER A 748 -4.26 101.57 6.34
N ASP A 749 -5.53 101.89 6.62
CA ASP A 749 -6.13 103.20 6.30
C ASP A 749 -5.78 104.26 7.36
N LEU A 750 -5.23 105.40 6.93
CA LEU A 750 -4.83 106.53 7.79
C LEU A 750 -5.85 107.68 7.81
N SER A 751 -7.01 107.54 7.15
CA SER A 751 -8.02 108.61 6.99
C SER A 751 -8.54 109.16 8.33
N HIS A 752 -8.50 108.35 9.39
CA HIS A 752 -8.97 108.71 10.73
C HIS A 752 -7.89 109.37 11.62
N VAL A 753 -6.64 109.49 11.16
CA VAL A 753 -5.50 109.91 12.00
C VAL A 753 -5.35 111.45 12.13
N LYS A 754 -6.14 112.25 11.39
CA LYS A 754 -5.98 113.73 11.33
C LYS A 754 -6.77 114.56 12.36
N SER A 755 -7.25 114.01 13.48
CA SER A 755 -7.89 114.83 14.54
C SER A 755 -7.26 114.57 15.91
N ASN A 756 -6.67 115.62 16.50
CA ASN A 756 -6.26 115.95 17.89
C ASN A 756 -6.35 114.93 19.06
N ALA A 757 -6.30 113.62 18.82
CA ALA A 757 -6.35 112.56 19.84
C ALA A 757 -5.02 111.77 19.93
N ALA A 758 -3.91 112.37 19.51
CA ALA A 758 -2.61 111.70 19.43
C ALA A 758 -2.06 111.24 20.79
N SER A 759 -2.43 111.88 21.91
CA SER A 759 -1.91 111.51 23.23
C SER A 759 -2.62 110.34 23.91
N GLN A 760 -3.94 110.15 23.72
CA GLN A 760 -4.66 109.02 24.33
C GLN A 760 -4.51 107.72 23.53
N ARG A 761 -4.24 107.81 22.22
CA ARG A 761 -4.09 106.64 21.36
C ARG A 761 -2.72 105.98 21.47
N ILE A 762 -1.69 106.73 21.87
CA ILE A 762 -0.35 106.18 22.15
C ILE A 762 -0.44 105.21 23.34
N ASP A 763 -1.09 105.59 24.44
CA ASP A 763 -1.27 104.71 25.61
C ASP A 763 -2.10 103.44 25.28
N GLU A 764 -3.15 103.56 24.45
CA GLU A 764 -3.91 102.39 23.97
C GLU A 764 -3.12 101.50 23.00
N LEU A 765 -2.28 102.10 22.16
CA LEU A 765 -1.40 101.35 21.24
C LEU A 765 -0.25 100.69 21.99
N GLU A 766 0.30 101.31 23.03
CA GLU A 766 1.32 100.71 23.90
C GLU A 766 0.73 99.53 24.71
N GLN A 767 -0.49 99.66 25.26
CA GLN A 767 -1.17 98.53 25.90
C GLN A 767 -1.49 97.39 24.92
N LYS A 768 -1.87 97.72 23.68
CA LYS A 768 -2.07 96.71 22.64
C LYS A 768 -0.76 96.08 22.20
N LEU A 769 0.32 96.85 22.09
CA LEU A 769 1.66 96.37 21.78
C LEU A 769 2.16 95.42 22.87
N GLU A 770 2.01 95.75 24.15
CA GLU A 770 2.35 94.84 25.27
C GLU A 770 1.52 93.55 25.27
N SER A 771 0.25 93.61 24.85
CA SER A 771 -0.60 92.42 24.73
C SER A 771 -0.18 91.54 23.54
N ILE A 772 0.20 92.16 22.42
CA ILE A 772 0.71 91.47 21.23
C ILE A 772 2.11 90.90 21.52
N GLU A 773 2.97 91.61 22.24
CA GLU A 773 4.29 91.12 22.68
C GLU A 773 4.15 89.92 23.64
N ARG A 774 3.16 89.91 24.53
CA ARG A 774 2.85 88.73 25.37
C ARG A 774 2.34 87.54 24.55
N VAL A 775 1.50 87.78 23.54
CA VAL A 775 1.00 86.74 22.63
C VAL A 775 2.12 86.23 21.72
N LEU A 776 3.01 87.09 21.23
CA LEU A 776 4.17 86.73 20.43
C LEU A 776 5.24 86.01 21.26
N ALA A 777 5.42 86.37 22.53
CA ALA A 777 6.29 85.64 23.45
C ALA A 777 5.77 84.22 23.72
N HIS A 778 4.45 84.08 23.91
CA HIS A 778 3.82 82.76 24.05
C HIS A 778 3.83 81.96 22.74
N SER A 779 3.68 82.63 21.59
CA SER A 779 3.82 82.02 20.26
C SER A 779 5.24 81.53 20.02
N ARG A 780 6.26 82.26 20.49
CA ARG A 780 7.67 81.84 20.41
C ARG A 780 7.96 80.61 21.27
N ASP A 781 7.38 80.55 22.46
CA ASP A 781 7.52 79.42 23.39
C ASP A 781 6.83 78.17 22.81
N ILE A 782 5.65 78.34 22.21
CA ILE A 782 4.96 77.28 21.46
C ILE A 782 5.76 76.88 20.21
N GLU A 783 6.32 77.82 19.44
CA GLU A 783 7.17 77.52 18.28
C GLU A 783 8.45 76.76 18.67
N GLU A 784 9.11 77.12 19.77
CA GLU A 784 10.28 76.38 20.28
C GLU A 784 9.90 74.97 20.75
N GLN A 785 8.77 74.80 21.45
CA GLN A 785 8.27 73.47 21.82
C GLN A 785 7.84 72.65 20.60
N THR A 786 7.21 73.27 19.61
CA THR A 786 6.77 72.60 18.38
C THR A 786 7.96 72.24 17.50
N GLN A 787 9.00 73.09 17.42
CA GLN A 787 10.26 72.78 16.75
C GLN A 787 11.03 71.66 17.44
N ALA A 788 11.05 71.62 18.78
CA ALA A 788 11.67 70.51 19.52
C ALA A 788 10.93 69.19 19.26
N MET A 789 9.59 69.18 19.29
CA MET A 789 8.78 68.01 18.96
C MET A 789 8.89 67.61 17.48
N LEU A 790 8.95 68.57 16.54
CA LEU A 790 9.15 68.31 15.12
C LEU A 790 10.56 67.78 14.82
N ALA A 791 11.59 68.21 15.56
CA ALA A 791 12.94 67.68 15.43
C ALA A 791 13.02 66.23 15.93
N GLU A 792 12.34 65.92 17.04
CA GLU A 792 12.26 64.57 17.58
C GLU A 792 11.40 63.65 16.69
N ALA A 793 10.28 64.15 16.17
CA ALA A 793 9.42 63.48 15.20
C ALA A 793 10.12 63.29 13.84
N SER A 794 10.93 64.24 13.38
CA SER A 794 11.75 64.11 12.16
C SER A 794 12.88 63.10 12.34
N ALA A 795 13.46 63.02 13.54
CA ALA A 795 14.44 61.96 13.86
C ALA A 795 13.76 60.59 13.88
N HIS A 796 12.57 60.48 14.48
CA HIS A 796 11.76 59.25 14.48
C HIS A 796 11.25 58.88 13.08
N GLU A 797 10.85 59.86 12.26
CA GLU A 797 10.44 59.66 10.86
C GLU A 797 11.64 59.22 10.03
N LYS A 798 12.85 59.75 10.24
CA LYS A 798 14.04 59.27 9.53
C LYS A 798 14.40 57.83 9.89
N THR A 799 14.30 57.43 11.16
CA THR A 799 14.49 56.03 11.56
C THR A 799 13.36 55.14 11.05
N ALA A 800 12.10 55.57 11.19
CA ALA A 800 10.94 54.82 10.71
C ALA A 800 10.92 54.73 9.18
N ARG A 801 11.44 55.73 8.46
CA ARG A 801 11.56 55.74 7.00
C ARG A 801 12.74 54.89 6.54
N ALA A 802 13.85 54.85 7.28
CA ALA A 802 14.92 53.89 7.03
C ALA A 802 14.48 52.44 7.30
N GLU A 803 13.71 52.20 8.36
CA GLU A 803 13.10 50.90 8.66
C GLU A 803 11.98 50.54 7.67
N ALA A 804 11.16 51.50 7.25
CA ALA A 804 10.11 51.29 6.25
C ALA A 804 10.68 51.11 4.84
N ASP A 805 11.78 51.77 4.49
CA ASP A 805 12.50 51.55 3.23
C ASP A 805 13.21 50.18 3.26
N HIS A 806 13.76 49.76 4.40
CA HIS A 806 14.32 48.42 4.58
C HIS A 806 13.24 47.33 4.56
N SER A 807 12.12 47.53 5.25
CA SER A 807 10.95 46.64 5.20
C SER A 807 10.28 46.63 3.84
N LYS A 808 10.25 47.77 3.10
CA LYS A 808 9.80 47.80 1.70
C LYS A 808 10.72 46.98 0.81
N GLN A 809 12.04 47.08 1.00
CA GLN A 809 13.00 46.33 0.22
C GLN A 809 12.89 44.82 0.51
N ILE A 810 12.73 44.42 1.78
CA ILE A 810 12.45 43.03 2.17
C ILE A 810 11.08 42.58 1.63
N ALA A 811 10.06 43.43 1.67
CA ALA A 811 8.74 43.11 1.15
C ALA A 811 8.72 43.02 -0.38
N GLU A 812 9.52 43.82 -1.09
CA GLU A 812 9.70 43.73 -2.54
C GLU A 812 10.50 42.47 -2.91
N GLU A 813 11.54 42.11 -2.16
CA GLU A 813 12.27 40.84 -2.34
C GLU A 813 11.37 39.63 -2.05
N ALA A 814 10.62 39.66 -0.95
CA ALA A 814 9.67 38.61 -0.60
C ALA A 814 8.51 38.51 -1.60
N ARG A 815 8.04 39.65 -2.14
CA ARG A 815 7.01 39.67 -3.18
C ARG A 815 7.54 39.15 -4.51
N HIS A 816 8.78 39.48 -4.86
CA HIS A 816 9.44 38.93 -6.06
C HIS A 816 9.66 37.42 -5.94
N GLU A 817 10.09 36.92 -4.77
CA GLU A 817 10.17 35.47 -4.52
C GLU A 817 8.78 34.82 -4.49
N LEU A 818 7.75 35.47 -3.93
CA LEU A 818 6.39 34.94 -3.95
C LEU A 818 5.81 34.89 -5.39
N GLU A 819 6.04 35.92 -6.20
CA GLU A 819 5.65 35.95 -7.61
C GLU A 819 6.40 34.87 -8.41
N LYS A 820 7.69 34.64 -8.11
CA LYS A 820 8.48 33.56 -8.70
C LYS A 820 7.95 32.18 -8.28
N VAL A 821 7.66 31.96 -7.00
CA VAL A 821 7.08 30.71 -6.50
C VAL A 821 5.67 30.48 -7.06
N GLN A 822 4.86 31.53 -7.22
CA GLN A 822 3.54 31.43 -7.86
C GLN A 822 3.66 31.09 -9.35
N GLU A 823 4.63 31.66 -10.05
CA GLU A 823 4.88 31.35 -11.46
C GLU A 823 5.44 29.93 -11.62
N GLU A 824 6.36 29.48 -10.76
CA GLU A 824 6.83 28.10 -10.71
C GLU A 824 5.70 27.13 -10.39
N HIS A 825 4.83 27.45 -9.41
CA HIS A 825 3.65 26.65 -9.10
C HIS A 825 2.69 26.57 -10.29
N LYS A 826 2.46 27.68 -11.00
CA LYS A 826 1.62 27.72 -12.21
C LYS A 826 2.25 26.94 -13.36
N GLN A 827 3.57 26.96 -13.50
CA GLN A 827 4.30 26.14 -14.45
C GLN A 827 4.22 24.65 -14.12
N VAL A 828 4.38 24.28 -12.84
CA VAL A 828 4.22 22.89 -12.37
C VAL A 828 2.78 22.40 -12.57
N GLN A 829 1.79 23.24 -12.28
CA GLN A 829 0.38 22.91 -12.49
C GLN A 829 0.06 22.74 -13.98
N SER A 830 0.57 23.62 -14.84
CA SER A 830 0.47 23.50 -16.31
C SER A 830 1.17 22.26 -16.84
N ALA A 831 2.40 21.97 -16.38
CA ALA A 831 3.14 20.78 -16.77
C ALA A 831 2.46 19.48 -16.30
N SER A 832 1.89 19.48 -15.10
CA SER A 832 1.08 18.36 -14.59
C SER A 832 -0.17 18.14 -15.44
N GLN A 833 -0.88 19.22 -15.81
CA GLN A 833 -2.05 19.15 -16.67
C GLN A 833 -1.70 18.65 -18.09
N GLN A 834 -0.57 19.10 -18.66
CA GLN A 834 -0.04 18.59 -19.92
C GLN A 834 0.38 17.11 -19.83
N LEU A 835 0.96 16.67 -18.71
CA LEU A 835 1.30 15.27 -18.49
C LEU A 835 0.05 14.38 -18.38
N LEU A 836 -1.01 14.88 -17.73
CA LEU A 836 -2.32 14.22 -17.69
C LEU A 836 -2.93 14.11 -19.09
N GLU A 837 -2.86 15.17 -19.89
CA GLU A 837 -3.37 15.20 -21.26
C GLU A 837 -2.56 14.26 -22.19
N ILE A 838 -1.23 14.27 -22.09
CA ILE A 838 -0.34 13.35 -22.81
C ILE A 838 -0.61 11.89 -22.40
N ASN A 839 -0.82 11.61 -21.12
CA ASN A 839 -1.16 10.26 -20.66
C ASN A 839 -2.54 9.81 -21.13
N LYS A 840 -3.52 10.73 -21.21
CA LYS A 840 -4.84 10.45 -21.77
C LYS A 840 -4.73 10.11 -23.26
N LEU A 841 -4.06 10.96 -24.04
CA LEU A 841 -3.82 10.74 -25.47
C LEU A 841 -3.03 9.44 -25.73
N LYS A 842 -2.05 9.12 -24.88
CA LYS A 842 -1.28 7.86 -24.95
C LYS A 842 -2.17 6.64 -24.70
N SER A 843 -3.08 6.73 -23.74
CA SER A 843 -4.00 5.63 -23.40
C SER A 843 -5.04 5.43 -24.50
N GLU A 844 -5.61 6.52 -25.03
CA GLU A 844 -6.52 6.48 -26.20
C GLU A 844 -5.82 5.93 -27.45
N PHE A 845 -4.56 6.31 -27.69
CA PHE A 845 -3.76 5.77 -28.80
C PHE A 845 -3.51 4.27 -28.66
N ILE A 846 -3.17 3.78 -27.46
CA ILE A 846 -2.94 2.33 -27.21
C ILE A 846 -4.22 1.53 -27.45
N VAL A 847 -5.37 2.03 -26.99
CA VAL A 847 -6.67 1.37 -27.18
C VAL A 847 -7.05 1.36 -28.67
N ASN A 848 -6.93 2.49 -29.37
CA ASN A 848 -7.29 2.58 -30.79
C ASN A 848 -6.36 1.75 -31.69
N ALA A 849 -5.04 1.84 -31.48
CA ALA A 849 -4.06 1.04 -32.23
C ALA A 849 -4.24 -0.46 -31.94
N GLY A 850 -4.54 -0.83 -30.70
CA GLY A 850 -4.83 -2.21 -30.32
C GLY A 850 -6.06 -2.76 -31.03
N HIS A 851 -7.17 -2.03 -31.05
CA HIS A 851 -8.38 -2.45 -31.77
C HIS A 851 -8.16 -2.57 -33.29
N GLU A 852 -7.39 -1.67 -33.91
CA GLU A 852 -7.06 -1.78 -35.36
C GLU A 852 -6.17 -3.00 -35.67
N ILE A 853 -5.21 -3.29 -34.79
CA ILE A 853 -4.34 -4.46 -34.91
C ILE A 853 -5.15 -5.74 -34.68
N GLU A 854 -6.05 -5.76 -33.69
CA GLU A 854 -6.91 -6.91 -33.40
C GLU A 854 -7.83 -7.23 -34.59
N ALA A 855 -8.47 -6.22 -35.18
CA ALA A 855 -9.31 -6.39 -36.37
C ALA A 855 -8.52 -6.92 -37.58
N SER A 856 -7.28 -6.45 -37.75
CA SER A 856 -6.39 -6.91 -38.81
C SER A 856 -5.94 -8.36 -38.58
N LEU A 857 -5.64 -8.72 -37.33
CA LEU A 857 -5.27 -10.09 -36.92
C LEU A 857 -6.43 -11.07 -37.05
N GLN A 858 -7.66 -10.68 -36.70
CA GLN A 858 -8.85 -11.51 -36.89
C GLN A 858 -9.06 -11.86 -38.36
N SER A 859 -8.79 -10.93 -39.25
CA SER A 859 -8.87 -11.18 -40.70
C SER A 859 -7.83 -12.19 -41.17
N VAL A 860 -6.59 -12.11 -40.65
CA VAL A 860 -5.51 -13.07 -40.98
C VAL A 860 -5.77 -14.45 -40.38
N LEU A 861 -6.23 -14.51 -39.13
CA LEU A 861 -6.58 -15.76 -38.44
C LEU A 861 -7.76 -16.46 -39.13
N GLY A 862 -8.80 -15.72 -39.52
CA GLY A 862 -9.93 -16.27 -40.25
C GLY A 862 -9.54 -16.83 -41.64
N LEU A 863 -8.63 -16.16 -42.36
CA LEU A 863 -8.08 -16.68 -43.62
C LEU A 863 -7.23 -17.94 -43.40
N ALA A 864 -6.44 -18.00 -42.34
CA ALA A 864 -5.67 -19.18 -41.98
C ALA A 864 -6.58 -20.38 -41.63
N GLU A 865 -7.66 -20.14 -40.89
CA GLU A 865 -8.68 -21.14 -40.54
C GLU A 865 -9.40 -21.69 -41.78
N LEU A 866 -9.73 -20.82 -42.76
CA LEU A 866 -10.33 -21.21 -44.03
C LEU A 866 -9.38 -21.98 -44.95
N LEU A 867 -8.07 -21.73 -44.86
CA LEU A 867 -7.05 -22.51 -45.55
C LEU A 867 -6.91 -23.90 -44.92
N GLU A 868 -6.94 -23.97 -43.59
CA GLU A 868 -6.87 -25.23 -42.83
C GLU A 868 -8.12 -26.12 -43.03
N SER A 869 -9.31 -25.52 -43.11
CA SER A 869 -10.57 -26.24 -43.39
C SER A 869 -10.65 -26.82 -44.80
N GLY A 870 -9.67 -26.52 -45.66
CA GLY A 870 -9.63 -26.98 -47.05
C GLY A 870 -10.58 -26.24 -47.99
N SER A 871 -11.18 -25.13 -47.55
CA SER A 871 -12.14 -24.35 -48.36
C SER A 871 -11.53 -23.73 -49.63
N TYR A 872 -10.20 -23.63 -49.70
CA TYR A 872 -9.44 -23.19 -50.88
C TYR A 872 -8.67 -24.33 -51.60
N GLY A 873 -8.87 -25.59 -51.19
CA GLY A 873 -8.21 -26.77 -51.76
C GLY A 873 -7.34 -27.53 -50.74
N ALA A 874 -6.86 -28.72 -51.12
CA ALA A 874 -6.05 -29.56 -50.25
C ALA A 874 -4.62 -29.03 -50.10
N LEU A 875 -4.22 -28.68 -48.88
CA LEU A 875 -2.85 -28.25 -48.55
C LEU A 875 -1.89 -29.44 -48.48
N THR A 876 -0.65 -29.24 -48.96
CA THR A 876 0.46 -30.19 -48.73
C THR A 876 0.86 -30.20 -47.25
N ALA A 877 1.61 -31.23 -46.82
CA ALA A 877 2.04 -31.36 -45.42
C ALA A 877 2.85 -30.13 -44.94
N GLU A 878 3.79 -29.65 -45.77
CA GLU A 878 4.60 -28.45 -45.49
C GLU A 878 3.75 -27.17 -45.45
N GLN A 879 2.75 -27.05 -46.32
CA GLN A 879 1.83 -25.91 -46.32
C GLN A 879 0.93 -25.91 -45.08
N ARG A 880 0.49 -27.09 -44.63
CA ARG A 880 -0.34 -27.23 -43.44
C ARG A 880 0.42 -26.87 -42.17
N GLU A 881 1.69 -27.29 -42.06
CA GLU A 881 2.57 -26.92 -40.94
C GLU A 881 2.84 -25.41 -40.89
N ALA A 882 3.03 -24.78 -42.05
CA ALA A 882 3.18 -23.33 -42.16
C ALA A 882 1.90 -22.58 -41.74
N VAL A 883 0.71 -23.05 -42.13
CA VAL A 883 -0.57 -22.48 -41.69
C VAL A 883 -0.78 -22.66 -40.18
N HIS A 884 -0.44 -23.81 -39.61
CA HIS A 884 -0.51 -24.06 -38.17
C HIS A 884 0.41 -23.11 -37.38
N SER A 885 1.61 -22.85 -37.92
CA SER A 885 2.57 -21.90 -37.33
C SER A 885 2.05 -20.46 -37.41
N LEU A 886 1.47 -20.06 -38.55
CA LEU A 886 0.81 -18.76 -38.73
C LEU A 886 -0.34 -18.55 -37.74
N TYR A 887 -1.16 -19.58 -37.53
CA TYR A 887 -2.24 -19.54 -36.56
C TYR A 887 -1.71 -19.42 -35.12
N GLY A 888 -0.68 -20.20 -34.77
CA GLY A 888 -0.02 -20.14 -33.45
C GLY A 888 0.71 -18.82 -33.15
N TRP A 889 1.23 -18.13 -34.17
CA TRP A 889 1.78 -16.78 -34.00
C TRP A 889 0.68 -15.72 -33.93
N GLY A 890 -0.34 -15.81 -34.79
CA GLY A 890 -1.48 -14.89 -34.77
C GLY A 890 -2.22 -14.91 -33.43
N ARG A 891 -2.42 -16.09 -32.83
CA ARG A 891 -3.08 -16.21 -31.52
C ARG A 891 -2.24 -15.66 -30.37
N ARG A 892 -0.91 -15.78 -30.45
CA ARG A 892 0.02 -15.17 -29.48
C ARG A 892 0.02 -13.64 -29.56
N ILE A 893 0.14 -13.09 -30.76
CA ILE A 893 0.11 -11.63 -30.97
C ILE A 893 -1.25 -11.06 -30.53
N LYS A 894 -2.35 -11.78 -30.78
CA LYS A 894 -3.67 -11.39 -30.25
C LYS A 894 -3.66 -11.27 -28.72
N GLY A 895 -3.13 -12.26 -28.01
CA GLY A 895 -3.04 -12.22 -26.54
C GLY A 895 -2.21 -11.03 -26.02
N ASP A 896 -1.10 -10.72 -26.68
CA ASP A 896 -0.25 -9.58 -26.31
C ASP A 896 -0.95 -8.23 -26.55
N VAL A 897 -1.75 -8.12 -27.62
CA VAL A 897 -2.54 -6.92 -27.96
C VAL A 897 -3.72 -6.75 -27.01
N ASP A 898 -4.44 -7.82 -26.69
CA ASP A 898 -5.57 -7.80 -25.74
C ASP A 898 -5.10 -7.31 -24.37
N TRP A 899 -3.93 -7.79 -23.90
CA TRP A 899 -3.30 -7.35 -22.65
C TRP A 899 -2.91 -5.86 -22.68
N LEU A 900 -2.39 -5.37 -23.81
CA LEU A 900 -2.01 -3.96 -24.00
C LEU A 900 -3.22 -3.02 -23.97
N VAL A 901 -4.34 -3.41 -24.59
CA VAL A 901 -5.61 -2.67 -24.58
C VAL A 901 -6.21 -2.65 -23.17
N GLU A 902 -6.23 -3.81 -22.50
CA GLU A 902 -6.74 -3.93 -21.13
C GLU A 902 -5.94 -3.04 -20.18
N TYR A 903 -4.60 -3.09 -20.23
CA TYR A 903 -3.69 -2.27 -19.44
C TYR A 903 -3.87 -0.76 -19.69
N GLY A 904 -4.10 -0.35 -20.94
CA GLY A 904 -4.40 1.05 -21.28
C GLY A 904 -5.75 1.54 -20.72
N SER A 905 -6.77 0.68 -20.77
CA SER A 905 -8.14 1.02 -20.37
C SER A 905 -8.36 1.10 -18.85
N THR A 906 -7.72 0.24 -18.06
CA THR A 906 -7.85 0.23 -16.58
C THR A 906 -7.23 1.49 -15.96
N ARG A 907 -6.14 1.99 -16.55
CA ARG A 907 -5.44 3.17 -16.06
C ARG A 907 -6.17 4.48 -16.38
N SER A 908 -6.86 4.55 -17.52
CA SER A 908 -7.69 5.69 -17.91
C SER A 908 -8.89 5.88 -16.97
N ARG A 909 -9.58 4.79 -16.60
CA ARG A 909 -10.68 4.82 -15.61
C ARG A 909 -10.24 5.25 -14.20
N ARG A 910 -9.00 4.97 -13.82
CA ARG A 910 -8.42 5.35 -12.52
C ARG A 910 -8.07 6.83 -12.42
N LEU A 911 -7.87 7.53 -13.56
CA LEU A 911 -7.49 8.94 -13.60
C LEU A 911 -8.70 9.87 -13.75
N GLU A 912 -9.77 9.43 -14.43
CA GLU A 912 -11.04 10.18 -14.50
C GLU A 912 -11.72 10.32 -13.13
N SER A 913 -11.48 9.40 -12.19
CA SER A 913 -11.98 9.53 -10.80
C SER A 913 -11.13 10.44 -9.91
N ILE A 914 -9.93 10.84 -10.36
CA ILE A 914 -9.01 11.71 -9.60
C ILE A 914 -9.13 13.18 -10.05
N GLY A 915 -9.57 13.45 -11.28
CA GLY A 915 -9.66 14.81 -11.85
C GLY A 915 -11.03 15.51 -11.73
N GLY A 916 -12.03 14.86 -11.11
CA GLY A 916 -13.41 15.37 -10.99
C GLY A 916 -13.83 15.85 -9.59
N GLY A 917 -12.91 16.01 -8.65
CA GLY A 917 -13.17 16.44 -7.26
C GLY A 917 -12.61 17.81 -6.95
#